data_AF-A0A354EFL2-F1
#
_entry.id   AF-A0A354EFL2-F1
#
_cell.length_a   1.000
_cell.length_b   1.000
_cell.length_c   1.000
_cell.angle_alpha   90.00
_cell.angle_beta   90.00
_cell.angle_gamma   90.00
#
_symmetry.space_group_name_H-M   'P 1'
#
loop_
_entity.id
_entity.type
_entity.pdbx_description
1 polymer ?
#
loop_
_entity_poly.entity_id
_entity_poly.type
_entity_poly.pdbx_seq_one_letter_code
_entity_poly.pdbx_strand_id
1 'polypeptide(L)'
;MKHYLLLIVCLAVILSWGSASAWVPLLVDDDPLVRMPGNQPQPDPTQQNIPSPSKENDEGMSSNCINCHKGDPTAPSGQGAPFFQWQGSMMAQAARDPIFWATMTVAGQDSIWAVGRPNATDICLRCHFPEGWMGERSSVGSDTAGASNALNGSAMTGSDFDGVHCGACHRMYNPFFKATNAGTREGGSNLAAYWDEATGLSQIEANETATWDAFWAGSLTYMNGQLLYANNEPKEAGYTENGGGQIFIDLVSPPWANMRGPFADPAMNHGSNPILYSRYHKSKFFCSTCHDVSNPVLANLGDDPADGLLSEQQSAHTYAHVERTFSEFMSSEYGRGIGTPTNQEFQNLGGPATATKCQDCHMPVVPGNVYADGSGEGVLRPGGSTEHPNSGVPAHDLQGGNMWMTRILASLDSSRDEYDAINYGLLNQGAGVLTLDLTQGHDVKADNFGKALLASSKRAEHQLLRAATIKNLTYNPLTGALSFRVQNNTGHKLLSGYPEGRRMFANVQAYSNANLVYEVNPYDPAAGTFKGGLDFWDYNGNLGGTVVPPPAALGANEEFNDDLVYEAVTRSALTGEDHTFHFALATDRYKDNRIPPKGFDLAEAQSRLSEPVASGSIKDTPATAATNLYSAAEYTGGYDDVSLTIPDAAAKNITHVTVTLYYQGTSREYIEFLRDEINATGSNRALFGPDNIIAAQNQTYATANGLNPDTDNAYLAQTDPFFTALKAWGGTIWELWAHNHGLDGSTASVEGIVPFAMASASVPAQGGLAFYTIHLKEEGTGYIQDITSGEILCDKTSAGAKTCDLLYAIGSTINYRAVPHAGSTFGGFSGDAQINGDVLTDTINGNETIEAIFNLTTPGVAYYTLQLTGDGKGYIEDTATGTILCDKISVGVQSCSLPNSIGSAISYRAVPRAGSRFDGFIGNAQFNGNMFTDTITGNEIMKAAFNLNSGMNITLMTAILIAAEKGSEK
;
A
#
# COMPACT_ATOMS: atom_id res chain seq x y z
N MET A 1 -77.22 16.01 9.32
CA MET A 1 -76.45 15.45 10.45
C MET A 1 -75.65 14.20 10.10
N LYS A 2 -76.21 13.16 9.42
CA LYS A 2 -75.45 11.94 9.07
C LYS A 2 -74.27 12.16 8.09
N HIS A 3 -74.33 13.15 7.19
CA HIS A 3 -73.21 13.44 6.27
C HIS A 3 -72.09 14.26 6.89
N TYR A 4 -72.38 15.08 7.91
CA TYR A 4 -71.37 15.82 8.65
C TYR A 4 -70.59 14.91 9.61
N LEU A 5 -71.23 13.90 10.19
CA LEU A 5 -70.55 12.90 11.03
C LEU A 5 -69.56 12.05 10.22
N LEU A 6 -69.93 11.65 8.99
CA LEU A 6 -69.04 10.89 8.11
C LEU A 6 -67.85 11.74 7.64
N LEU A 7 -68.06 13.01 7.34
CA LEU A 7 -66.99 13.92 6.94
C LEU A 7 -66.02 14.22 8.10
N ILE A 8 -66.53 14.35 9.33
CA ILE A 8 -65.72 14.56 10.54
C ILE A 8 -64.95 13.28 10.92
N VAL A 9 -65.55 12.09 10.75
CA VAL A 9 -64.84 10.82 10.96
C VAL A 9 -63.79 10.60 9.88
N CYS A 10 -64.08 10.92 8.60
CA CYS A 10 -63.06 10.86 7.55
C CYS A 10 -61.95 11.90 7.75
N LEU A 11 -62.26 13.13 8.19
CA LEU A 11 -61.23 14.12 8.54
C LEU A 11 -60.42 13.69 9.77
N ALA A 12 -61.03 13.08 10.78
CA ALA A 12 -60.33 12.58 11.96
C ALA A 12 -59.45 11.36 11.63
N VAL A 13 -59.89 10.49 10.70
CA VAL A 13 -59.08 9.37 10.20
C VAL A 13 -57.92 9.88 9.33
N ILE A 14 -58.14 10.88 8.47
CA ILE A 14 -57.07 11.50 7.66
C ILE A 14 -56.11 12.33 8.53
N LEU A 15 -56.58 12.98 9.60
CA LEU A 15 -55.73 13.68 10.58
C LEU A 15 -55.04 12.73 11.56
N SER A 16 -55.43 11.45 11.62
CA SER A 16 -54.74 10.41 12.39
C SER A 16 -53.69 9.64 11.57
N TRP A 17 -53.55 9.94 10.28
CA TRP A 17 -52.43 9.49 9.44
C TRP A 17 -51.24 10.45 9.55
N GLY A 18 -50.96 10.91 10.78
CA GLY A 18 -49.63 11.40 11.08
C GLY A 18 -48.74 10.17 11.18
N SER A 19 -47.79 10.03 10.26
CA SER A 19 -46.66 9.12 10.42
C SER A 19 -45.92 9.53 11.68
N ALA A 20 -46.30 8.97 12.83
CA ALA A 20 -45.56 9.19 14.06
C ALA A 20 -44.19 8.52 13.85
N SER A 21 -43.15 9.33 13.67
CA SER A 21 -41.78 8.85 13.79
C SER A 21 -41.64 8.18 15.15
N ALA A 22 -40.96 7.03 15.22
CA ALA A 22 -40.73 6.30 16.47
C ALA A 22 -39.83 7.08 17.45
N TRP A 23 -39.22 8.17 16.99
CA TRP A 23 -38.28 9.02 17.71
C TRP A 23 -38.36 10.48 17.24
N VAL A 24 -37.86 11.41 18.07
CA VAL A 24 -37.84 12.85 17.76
C VAL A 24 -36.48 13.24 17.20
N PRO A 25 -36.39 13.80 15.98
CA PRO A 25 -35.14 14.28 15.43
C PRO A 25 -34.61 15.49 16.21
N LEU A 26 -33.30 15.54 16.43
CA LEU A 26 -32.58 16.75 16.85
C LEU A 26 -31.58 17.16 15.76
N LEU A 27 -31.31 18.46 15.68
CA LEU A 27 -30.20 18.97 14.88
C LEU A 27 -28.88 18.50 15.50
N VAL A 28 -27.87 18.26 14.68
CA VAL A 28 -26.55 17.81 15.18
C VAL A 28 -25.95 18.82 16.16
N ASP A 29 -26.09 20.12 15.88
CA ASP A 29 -25.58 21.18 16.76
C ASP A 29 -26.28 21.21 18.13
N ASP A 30 -27.55 20.77 18.18
CA ASP A 30 -28.38 20.73 19.39
C ASP A 30 -28.29 19.38 20.15
N ASP A 31 -27.60 18.38 19.60
CA ASP A 31 -27.62 17.03 20.14
C ASP A 31 -26.37 16.72 20.98
N PRO A 32 -26.50 16.57 22.31
CA PRO A 32 -25.36 16.36 23.19
C PRO A 32 -24.64 15.03 22.95
N LEU A 33 -25.31 14.05 22.35
CA LEU A 33 -24.73 12.71 22.14
C LEU A 33 -23.70 12.68 21.00
N VAL A 34 -23.74 13.65 20.09
CA VAL A 34 -22.83 13.69 18.92
C VAL A 34 -21.96 14.94 18.90
N ARG A 35 -22.12 15.82 19.88
CA ARG A 35 -21.28 16.99 20.06
C ARG A 35 -19.83 16.59 20.31
N MET A 36 -18.90 17.25 19.62
CA MET A 36 -17.46 17.10 19.79
C MET A 36 -16.75 18.44 19.49
N PRO A 37 -15.50 18.66 19.92
CA PRO A 37 -14.70 19.83 19.59
C PRO A 37 -14.60 20.10 18.08
N GLY A 38 -14.55 21.38 17.71
CA GLY A 38 -14.40 21.83 16.33
C GLY A 38 -15.63 22.57 15.81
N ASN A 39 -15.60 22.87 14.52
CA ASN A 39 -16.74 23.45 13.83
C ASN A 39 -17.88 22.44 13.79
N GLN A 40 -19.09 22.91 14.09
CA GLN A 40 -20.30 22.13 13.95
C GLN A 40 -21.05 22.53 12.68
N PRO A 41 -21.99 21.71 12.20
CA PRO A 41 -22.89 22.09 11.12
C PRO A 41 -23.60 23.40 11.49
N GLN A 42 -23.71 24.35 10.54
CA GLN A 42 -24.37 25.64 10.78
C GLN A 42 -25.54 25.92 9.84
N PRO A 43 -26.65 26.53 10.33
CA PRO A 43 -27.88 26.67 9.57
C PRO A 43 -27.86 27.83 8.59
N ASP A 44 -26.72 28.52 8.51
CA ASP A 44 -26.49 29.58 7.56
C ASP A 44 -25.85 29.00 6.28
N PRO A 45 -26.64 28.79 5.20
CA PRO A 45 -26.11 28.32 3.93
C PRO A 45 -25.10 29.30 3.30
N THR A 46 -24.99 30.55 3.76
CA THR A 46 -23.98 31.50 3.29
C THR A 46 -22.58 31.24 3.86
N GLN A 47 -22.46 30.38 4.89
CA GLN A 47 -21.20 29.91 5.44
C GLN A 47 -20.74 28.56 4.87
N GLN A 48 -21.49 28.01 3.91
CA GLN A 48 -21.16 26.74 3.24
C GLN A 48 -20.12 26.99 2.17
N ASN A 49 -18.88 27.03 2.63
CA ASN A 49 -17.79 27.51 1.81
C ASN A 49 -16.66 26.50 1.66
N ILE A 50 -16.96 25.21 1.54
CA ILE A 50 -15.93 24.21 1.31
C ILE A 50 -15.86 23.96 -0.19
N PRO A 51 -14.80 24.42 -0.88
CA PRO A 51 -14.71 24.27 -2.31
C PRO A 51 -14.47 22.81 -2.69
N SER A 52 -15.10 22.39 -3.79
CA SER A 52 -15.03 21.02 -4.27
C SER A 52 -14.62 20.92 -5.73
N PRO A 53 -13.81 19.91 -6.10
CA PRO A 53 -13.32 19.81 -7.46
C PRO A 53 -14.42 19.54 -8.51
N SER A 54 -15.57 18.94 -8.15
CA SER A 54 -16.67 18.73 -9.11
C SER A 54 -17.48 20.00 -9.42
N LYS A 55 -17.43 21.02 -8.55
CA LYS A 55 -18.13 22.31 -8.72
C LYS A 55 -17.24 23.43 -9.28
N GLU A 56 -15.96 23.14 -9.50
CA GLU A 56 -14.95 24.12 -9.94
C GLU A 56 -15.36 24.92 -11.20
N ASN A 57 -16.06 24.31 -12.16
CA ASN A 57 -16.46 24.99 -13.40
C ASN A 57 -17.65 25.96 -13.21
N ASP A 58 -18.48 25.74 -12.19
CA ASP A 58 -19.68 26.53 -11.91
C ASP A 58 -19.35 27.79 -11.08
N GLU A 59 -18.20 27.79 -10.40
CA GLU A 59 -17.72 28.91 -9.58
C GLU A 59 -16.94 29.97 -10.37
N GLY A 60 -16.71 29.75 -11.68
CA GLY A 60 -16.27 30.78 -12.62
C GLY A 60 -14.85 31.32 -12.42
N MET A 61 -13.97 30.61 -11.72
CA MET A 61 -12.62 31.09 -11.38
C MET A 61 -11.52 30.46 -12.25
N SER A 62 -10.47 31.24 -12.53
CA SER A 62 -9.19 30.78 -13.09
C SER A 62 -8.32 30.02 -12.06
N SER A 63 -8.92 29.59 -10.94
CA SER A 63 -8.27 29.13 -9.69
C SER A 63 -8.58 27.68 -9.32
N ASN A 64 -9.32 26.99 -10.18
CA ASN A 64 -9.78 25.62 -9.99
C ASN A 64 -8.58 24.68 -9.76
N CYS A 65 -8.60 23.89 -8.67
CA CYS A 65 -7.49 22.99 -8.36
C CYS A 65 -7.21 22.05 -9.53
N ILE A 66 -8.23 21.55 -10.23
CA ILE A 66 -8.06 20.66 -11.38
C ILE A 66 -7.32 21.36 -12.52
N ASN A 67 -7.53 22.65 -12.75
CA ASN A 67 -6.88 23.36 -13.85
C ASN A 67 -5.35 23.36 -13.70
N CYS A 68 -4.86 23.43 -12.45
CA CYS A 68 -3.43 23.45 -12.16
C CYS A 68 -2.91 22.12 -11.62
N HIS A 69 -3.71 21.24 -11.03
CA HIS A 69 -3.26 20.04 -10.31
C HIS A 69 -3.73 18.71 -10.92
N LYS A 70 -4.46 18.74 -12.04
CA LYS A 70 -4.93 17.51 -12.75
C LYS A 70 -3.78 16.60 -13.19
N GLY A 71 -2.70 17.21 -13.72
CA GLY A 71 -1.64 16.49 -14.42
C GLY A 71 -2.10 15.85 -15.74
N ASP A 72 -1.20 15.16 -16.43
CA ASP A 72 -1.54 14.34 -17.59
C ASP A 72 -1.85 12.90 -17.14
N PRO A 73 -3.12 12.44 -17.22
CA PRO A 73 -3.51 11.10 -16.80
C PRO A 73 -2.93 9.99 -17.69
N THR A 74 -2.31 10.34 -18.82
CA THR A 74 -1.63 9.40 -19.74
C THR A 74 -0.11 9.37 -19.56
N ALA A 75 0.42 10.28 -18.75
CA ALA A 75 1.84 10.32 -18.44
C ALA A 75 2.21 9.34 -17.31
N PRO A 76 3.50 9.00 -17.16
CA PRO A 76 3.95 8.16 -16.05
C PRO A 76 3.53 8.73 -14.69
N SER A 77 3.16 7.86 -13.74
CA SER A 77 2.68 8.19 -12.39
C SER A 77 3.62 9.08 -11.55
N GLY A 78 4.84 9.34 -12.03
CA GLY A 78 5.84 10.21 -11.44
C GLY A 78 5.68 11.71 -11.74
N GLN A 79 4.51 12.20 -12.16
CA GLN A 79 4.35 13.64 -12.44
C GLN A 79 4.18 14.52 -11.20
N GLY A 80 3.92 13.96 -10.01
CA GLY A 80 3.65 14.78 -8.82
C GLY A 80 2.26 15.42 -8.77
N ALA A 81 1.39 15.16 -9.75
CA ALA A 81 0.05 15.74 -9.79
C ALA A 81 -0.91 15.02 -8.81
N PRO A 82 -1.47 15.72 -7.81
CA PRO A 82 -2.21 15.09 -6.72
C PRO A 82 -3.61 14.60 -7.15
N PHE A 83 -4.23 15.24 -8.14
CA PHE A 83 -5.63 14.99 -8.49
C PHE A 83 -5.87 13.57 -9.00
N PHE A 84 -5.01 13.04 -9.88
CA PHE A 84 -5.22 11.71 -10.46
C PHE A 84 -5.17 10.60 -9.39
N GLN A 85 -4.30 10.73 -8.40
CA GLN A 85 -4.20 9.75 -7.31
C GLN A 85 -5.34 9.91 -6.32
N TRP A 86 -5.64 11.15 -5.94
CA TRP A 86 -6.73 11.48 -5.03
C TRP A 86 -8.09 11.00 -5.57
N GLN A 87 -8.44 11.32 -6.83
CA GLN A 87 -9.78 11.05 -7.36
C GLN A 87 -10.12 9.54 -7.36
N GLY A 88 -9.12 8.68 -7.50
CA GLY A 88 -9.29 7.23 -7.45
C GLY A 88 -9.20 6.65 -6.04
N SER A 89 -8.78 7.44 -5.05
CA SER A 89 -8.52 6.99 -3.68
C SER A 89 -9.82 6.66 -2.91
N MET A 90 -9.71 5.84 -1.86
CA MET A 90 -10.82 5.61 -0.93
C MET A 90 -11.33 6.88 -0.26
N MET A 91 -10.48 7.89 -0.03
CA MET A 91 -10.88 9.17 0.55
C MET A 91 -11.85 9.93 -0.39
N ALA A 92 -11.53 10.01 -1.68
CA ALA A 92 -12.42 10.63 -2.68
C ALA A 92 -13.69 9.81 -2.95
N GLN A 93 -13.65 8.51 -2.65
CA GLN A 93 -14.77 7.59 -2.84
C GLN A 93 -15.51 7.24 -1.55
N ALA A 94 -15.20 7.90 -0.43
CA ALA A 94 -15.78 7.57 0.87
C ALA A 94 -17.32 7.59 0.83
N ALA A 95 -17.92 8.59 0.18
CA ALA A 95 -19.37 8.72 -0.01
C ALA A 95 -20.01 7.64 -0.92
N ARG A 96 -19.20 6.93 -1.72
CA ARG A 96 -19.66 5.95 -2.70
C ARG A 96 -19.38 4.50 -2.28
N ASP A 97 -18.86 4.29 -1.07
CA ASP A 97 -18.56 2.96 -0.53
C ASP A 97 -19.85 2.22 -0.09
N PRO A 98 -20.25 1.12 -0.77
CA PRO A 98 -21.37 0.26 -0.38
C PRO A 98 -21.28 -0.35 1.02
N ILE A 99 -20.08 -0.66 1.53
CA ILE A 99 -19.94 -1.14 2.92
C ILE A 99 -20.38 -0.04 3.86
N PHE A 100 -19.92 1.20 3.64
CA PHE A 100 -20.30 2.33 4.47
C PHE A 100 -21.83 2.46 4.55
N TRP A 101 -22.53 2.39 3.42
CA TRP A 101 -23.98 2.54 3.40
C TRP A 101 -24.72 1.43 4.15
N ALA A 102 -24.33 0.17 3.94
CA ALA A 102 -24.91 -0.95 4.66
C ALA A 102 -24.60 -0.87 6.17
N THR A 103 -23.37 -0.54 6.53
CA THR A 103 -22.90 -0.38 7.90
C THR A 103 -23.63 0.76 8.62
N MET A 104 -23.74 1.94 7.98
CA MET A 104 -24.47 3.08 8.52
C MET A 104 -25.95 2.76 8.74
N THR A 105 -26.54 1.94 7.86
CA THR A 105 -27.92 1.47 8.01
C THR A 105 -28.10 0.68 9.31
N VAL A 106 -27.21 -0.30 9.57
CA VAL A 106 -27.23 -1.07 10.83
C VAL A 106 -26.94 -0.17 12.03
N ALA A 107 -25.92 0.68 11.97
CA ALA A 107 -25.59 1.62 13.06
C ALA A 107 -26.73 2.58 13.41
N GLY A 108 -27.49 3.05 12.41
CA GLY A 108 -28.69 3.85 12.63
C GLY A 108 -29.75 3.06 13.39
N GLN A 109 -29.99 1.80 13.01
CA GLN A 109 -30.91 0.91 13.71
C GLN A 109 -30.45 0.65 15.15
N ASP A 110 -29.17 0.37 15.35
CA ASP A 110 -28.53 0.10 16.64
C ASP A 110 -28.66 1.29 17.59
N SER A 111 -28.36 2.50 17.11
CA SER A 111 -28.46 3.70 17.92
C SER A 111 -29.90 4.05 18.28
N ILE A 112 -30.87 3.83 17.37
CA ILE A 112 -32.28 4.00 17.73
C ILE A 112 -32.69 3.00 18.81
N TRP A 113 -32.25 1.75 18.70
CA TRP A 113 -32.50 0.75 19.73
C TRP A 113 -31.89 1.14 21.09
N ALA A 114 -30.62 1.58 21.10
CA ALA A 114 -29.89 1.86 22.34
C ALA A 114 -30.27 3.18 23.01
N VAL A 115 -30.44 4.26 22.23
CA VAL A 115 -30.59 5.64 22.73
C VAL A 115 -31.80 6.39 22.15
N GLY A 116 -32.65 5.69 21.39
CA GLY A 116 -33.91 6.23 20.89
C GLY A 116 -33.78 7.20 19.72
N ARG A 117 -32.61 7.33 19.08
CA ARG A 117 -32.34 8.22 17.93
C ARG A 117 -31.20 7.64 17.06
N PRO A 118 -31.15 7.92 15.75
CA PRO A 118 -30.14 7.37 14.84
C PRO A 118 -28.76 8.05 14.96
N ASN A 119 -28.32 8.44 16.16
CA ASN A 119 -27.14 9.28 16.36
C ASN A 119 -25.83 8.67 15.84
N ALA A 120 -25.72 7.34 15.76
CA ALA A 120 -24.49 6.72 15.26
C ALA A 120 -24.24 7.00 13.77
N THR A 121 -25.27 7.40 13.00
CA THR A 121 -25.07 7.78 11.60
C THR A 121 -24.30 9.09 11.45
N ASP A 122 -24.34 9.99 12.45
CA ASP A 122 -23.56 11.23 12.45
C ASP A 122 -22.05 10.95 12.38
N ILE A 123 -21.59 9.95 13.12
CA ILE A 123 -20.19 9.49 13.13
C ILE A 123 -19.75 9.13 11.71
N CYS A 124 -20.62 8.48 10.94
CA CYS A 124 -20.34 8.07 9.57
C CYS A 124 -20.39 9.26 8.60
N LEU A 125 -21.48 10.05 8.63
CA LEU A 125 -21.69 11.16 7.69
C LEU A 125 -20.62 12.25 7.83
N ARG A 126 -20.13 12.51 9.04
CA ARG A 126 -19.05 13.48 9.30
C ARG A 126 -17.75 13.15 8.55
N CYS A 127 -17.40 11.87 8.47
CA CYS A 127 -16.16 11.41 7.82
C CYS A 127 -16.35 11.10 6.32
N HIS A 128 -17.54 10.65 5.91
CA HIS A 128 -17.81 10.25 4.53
C HIS A 128 -18.38 11.40 3.67
N PHE A 129 -18.95 12.43 4.28
CA PHE A 129 -19.54 13.61 3.62
C PHE A 129 -19.16 14.92 4.35
N PRO A 130 -17.87 15.25 4.53
CA PRO A 130 -17.46 16.41 5.32
C PRO A 130 -18.07 17.72 4.81
N GLU A 131 -18.16 17.96 3.49
CA GLU A 131 -18.84 19.15 2.94
C GLU A 131 -20.32 19.18 3.31
N GLY A 132 -21.03 18.08 3.03
CA GLY A 132 -22.46 17.97 3.26
C GLY A 132 -22.83 18.06 4.73
N TRP A 133 -22.06 17.39 5.59
CA TRP A 133 -22.23 17.43 7.03
C TRP A 133 -22.03 18.85 7.58
N MET A 134 -20.94 19.53 7.21
CA MET A 134 -20.70 20.93 7.59
C MET A 134 -21.77 21.88 7.04
N GLY A 135 -22.32 21.58 5.87
CA GLY A 135 -23.43 22.30 5.26
C GLY A 135 -24.82 21.92 5.79
N GLU A 136 -24.90 21.29 6.97
CA GLU A 136 -26.11 20.81 7.62
C GLU A 136 -26.96 19.84 6.80
N ARG A 137 -26.49 19.31 5.68
CA ARG A 137 -27.26 18.31 4.90
C ARG A 137 -27.33 16.95 5.60
N SER A 138 -26.70 16.81 6.76
CA SER A 138 -26.94 15.74 7.73
C SER A 138 -28.14 16.02 8.66
N SER A 139 -28.65 17.26 8.74
CA SER A 139 -29.61 17.71 9.77
C SER A 139 -30.71 18.73 9.35
N VAL A 140 -30.70 19.37 8.17
CA VAL A 140 -31.71 20.41 7.82
C VAL A 140 -33.11 19.85 7.49
N GLY A 141 -33.97 19.61 8.48
CA GLY A 141 -35.39 19.34 8.20
C GLY A 141 -36.23 18.85 9.36
N SER A 142 -36.23 19.57 10.48
CA SER A 142 -37.18 19.42 11.58
C SER A 142 -38.66 19.70 11.23
N ASP A 143 -39.06 19.51 9.97
CA ASP A 143 -40.44 19.44 9.48
C ASP A 143 -40.80 17.98 9.20
N THR A 144 -41.64 17.47 10.08
CA THR A 144 -42.09 16.10 10.27
C THR A 144 -43.06 15.60 9.18
N ALA A 145 -42.58 15.41 7.95
CA ALA A 145 -43.32 14.66 6.91
C ALA A 145 -42.45 14.05 5.79
N GLY A 146 -41.32 13.41 6.09
CA GLY A 146 -40.61 12.61 5.07
C GLY A 146 -39.16 12.29 5.39
N ALA A 147 -38.65 11.23 4.77
CA ALA A 147 -37.25 10.79 4.89
C ALA A 147 -36.23 11.77 4.28
N SER A 148 -36.69 12.81 3.57
CA SER A 148 -35.87 13.88 3.03
C SER A 148 -35.39 14.78 4.16
N ASN A 149 -34.07 14.82 4.37
CA ASN A 149 -33.37 15.65 5.35
C ASN A 149 -33.22 15.10 6.78
N ALA A 150 -33.19 13.77 6.92
CA ALA A 150 -32.81 13.13 8.16
C ALA A 150 -31.29 12.84 8.21
N LEU A 151 -30.81 12.38 9.37
CA LEU A 151 -29.45 11.81 9.60
C LEU A 151 -29.22 10.49 8.84
N ASN A 152 -29.62 10.41 7.57
CA ASN A 152 -29.55 9.23 6.71
C ASN A 152 -28.84 9.50 5.37
N GLY A 153 -28.31 10.71 5.16
CA GLY A 153 -27.61 11.10 3.93
C GLY A 153 -28.53 11.46 2.75
N SER A 154 -29.85 11.42 2.90
CA SER A 154 -30.81 11.71 1.81
C SER A 154 -30.79 13.13 1.26
N ALA A 155 -30.25 14.08 2.01
CA ALA A 155 -30.10 15.47 1.58
C ALA A 155 -28.72 15.77 0.97
N MET A 156 -27.80 14.80 0.91
CA MET A 156 -26.50 14.97 0.27
C MET A 156 -26.69 15.21 -1.23
N THR A 157 -25.93 16.15 -1.78
CA THR A 157 -26.08 16.60 -3.17
C THR A 157 -24.79 17.14 -3.77
N GLY A 158 -24.67 17.06 -5.10
CA GLY A 158 -23.55 17.56 -5.87
C GLY A 158 -22.22 17.03 -5.33
N SER A 159 -21.34 17.97 -5.01
CA SER A 159 -19.99 17.74 -4.51
C SER A 159 -19.89 16.99 -3.19
N ASP A 160 -20.96 16.86 -2.42
CA ASP A 160 -20.95 16.02 -1.20
C ASP A 160 -20.51 14.59 -1.50
N PHE A 161 -20.87 14.09 -2.69
CA PHE A 161 -20.49 12.76 -3.12
C PHE A 161 -19.01 12.63 -3.51
N ASP A 162 -18.23 13.71 -3.54
CA ASP A 162 -16.77 13.65 -3.70
C ASP A 162 -16.03 13.21 -2.43
N GLY A 163 -16.77 12.91 -1.36
CA GLY A 163 -16.23 12.36 -0.12
C GLY A 163 -15.28 13.34 0.56
N VAL A 164 -14.08 12.88 0.92
CA VAL A 164 -13.02 13.73 1.45
C VAL A 164 -12.25 14.35 0.28
N HIS A 165 -12.45 15.65 0.06
CA HIS A 165 -11.88 16.37 -1.08
C HIS A 165 -10.95 17.53 -0.68
N CYS A 166 -10.36 18.17 -1.70
CA CYS A 166 -9.30 19.18 -1.54
C CYS A 166 -9.66 20.27 -0.53
N GLY A 167 -10.83 20.89 -0.64
CA GLY A 167 -11.28 21.94 0.27
C GLY A 167 -11.44 21.48 1.71
N ALA A 168 -11.90 20.23 1.94
CA ALA A 168 -12.02 19.68 3.29
C ALA A 168 -10.65 19.60 3.97
N CYS A 169 -9.61 19.11 3.28
CA CYS A 169 -8.26 19.02 3.83
C CYS A 169 -7.56 20.38 3.89
N HIS A 170 -7.53 21.12 2.79
CA HIS A 170 -6.73 22.34 2.66
C HIS A 170 -7.34 23.58 3.33
N ARG A 171 -8.61 23.54 3.78
CA ARG A 171 -9.16 24.59 4.65
C ARG A 171 -9.06 24.27 6.14
N MET A 172 -8.66 23.04 6.49
CA MET A 172 -8.50 22.66 7.89
C MET A 172 -7.35 23.41 8.53
N TYR A 173 -7.63 23.99 9.70
CA TYR A 173 -6.64 24.60 10.54
C TYR A 173 -6.31 23.73 11.75
N ASN A 174 -5.19 24.03 12.40
CA ASN A 174 -4.67 23.21 13.48
C ASN A 174 -5.34 23.58 14.80
N PRO A 175 -6.02 22.68 15.52
CA PRO A 175 -6.56 23.00 16.85
C PRO A 175 -5.48 23.27 17.91
N PHE A 176 -4.25 22.83 17.66
CA PHE A 176 -3.09 23.03 18.53
C PHE A 176 -2.07 23.97 17.90
N PHE A 177 -2.53 24.96 17.13
CA PHE A 177 -1.71 25.86 16.30
C PHE A 177 -0.55 26.50 17.07
N LYS A 178 -0.75 26.91 18.33
CA LYS A 178 0.31 27.50 19.16
C LYS A 178 1.45 26.53 19.45
N ALA A 179 1.13 25.29 19.84
CA ALA A 179 2.12 24.27 20.16
C ALA A 179 2.87 23.78 18.92
N THR A 180 2.18 23.55 17.80
CA THR A 180 2.81 23.18 16.53
C THR A 180 3.65 24.32 15.95
N ASN A 181 3.22 25.58 16.08
CA ASN A 181 4.04 26.73 15.66
C ASN A 181 5.29 26.89 16.54
N ALA A 182 5.24 26.50 17.81
CA ALA A 182 6.42 26.40 18.67
C ALA A 182 7.26 25.13 18.42
N GLY A 183 6.76 24.18 17.65
CA GLY A 183 7.37 22.87 17.40
C GLY A 183 7.36 21.93 18.62
N THR A 184 6.61 22.26 19.68
CA THR A 184 6.59 21.47 20.92
C THR A 184 5.70 20.23 20.83
N ARG A 185 4.91 20.10 19.76
CA ARG A 185 3.89 19.04 19.64
C ARG A 185 4.41 17.77 18.97
N GLU A 186 5.32 17.91 18.02
CA GLU A 186 5.81 16.81 17.17
C GLU A 186 6.73 15.85 17.93
N GLY A 187 7.33 16.32 19.03
CA GLY A 187 8.31 15.59 19.84
C GLY A 187 9.69 15.50 19.15
N GLY A 188 10.70 15.01 19.87
CA GLY A 188 12.03 14.73 19.31
C GLY A 188 12.99 15.93 19.18
N SER A 189 14.26 15.65 18.89
CA SER A 189 15.35 16.65 18.89
C SER A 189 15.73 17.20 17.51
N ASN A 190 15.05 16.79 16.44
CA ASN A 190 15.40 17.14 15.05
C ASN A 190 14.21 17.72 14.25
N LEU A 191 13.57 18.75 14.81
CA LEU A 191 12.45 19.44 14.16
C LEU A 191 12.84 20.09 12.82
N ALA A 192 14.11 20.47 12.66
CA ALA A 192 14.62 21.01 11.40
C ALA A 192 14.50 19.99 10.25
N ALA A 193 14.81 18.72 10.49
CA ALA A 193 14.60 17.66 9.49
C ALA A 193 13.13 17.27 9.34
N TYR A 194 12.35 17.34 10.44
CA TYR A 194 10.92 17.01 10.42
C TYR A 194 10.13 17.91 9.47
N TRP A 195 10.33 19.23 9.60
CA TRP A 195 9.66 20.23 8.78
C TRP A 195 10.44 20.59 7.52
N ASP A 196 11.71 20.23 7.43
CA ASP A 196 12.59 20.62 6.32
C ASP A 196 12.49 22.12 6.05
N GLU A 197 12.77 22.94 7.06
CA GLU A 197 12.71 24.40 6.97
C GLU A 197 14.14 24.96 6.98
N ALA A 198 14.56 25.53 5.86
CA ALA A 198 15.95 25.92 5.63
C ALA A 198 16.23 27.41 5.89
N THR A 199 15.21 28.29 5.86
CA THR A 199 15.40 29.73 6.08
C THR A 199 14.44 30.28 7.13
N GLY A 200 14.42 31.61 7.31
CA GLY A 200 13.49 32.28 8.22
C GLY A 200 12.06 32.42 7.65
N LEU A 201 11.85 32.13 6.36
CA LEU A 201 10.55 32.29 5.71
C LEU A 201 9.49 31.38 6.34
N SER A 202 9.75 30.08 6.52
CA SER A 202 8.76 29.16 7.12
C SER A 202 8.28 29.62 8.49
N GLN A 203 9.16 30.20 9.30
CA GLN A 203 8.76 30.70 10.61
C GLN A 203 7.86 31.94 10.52
N ILE A 204 8.09 32.83 9.54
CA ILE A 204 7.23 33.99 9.27
C ILE A 204 5.84 33.51 8.83
N GLU A 205 5.78 32.62 7.84
CA GLU A 205 4.53 32.11 7.28
C GLU A 205 3.76 31.23 8.29
N ALA A 206 4.46 30.48 9.13
CA ALA A 206 3.85 29.70 10.22
C ALA A 206 3.26 30.61 11.32
N ASN A 207 3.91 31.74 11.63
CA ASN A 207 3.37 32.74 12.56
C ASN A 207 2.11 33.42 12.01
N GLU A 208 2.09 33.73 10.71
CA GLU A 208 0.90 34.26 10.05
C GLU A 208 -0.25 33.25 10.11
N THR A 209 0.01 32.01 9.73
CA THR A 209 -0.98 30.93 9.79
C THR A 209 -1.52 30.72 11.21
N ALA A 210 -0.65 30.72 12.23
CA ALA A 210 -1.07 30.61 13.62
C ALA A 210 -1.94 31.79 14.09
N THR A 211 -1.76 32.99 13.51
CA THR A 211 -2.60 34.16 13.80
C THR A 211 -4.00 33.99 13.22
N TRP A 212 -4.10 33.48 11.99
CA TRP A 212 -5.39 33.13 11.38
C TRP A 212 -6.10 32.00 12.13
N ASP A 213 -5.37 30.95 12.49
CA ASP A 213 -5.91 29.82 13.26
C ASP A 213 -6.44 30.30 14.62
N ALA A 214 -5.71 31.19 15.31
CA ALA A 214 -6.17 31.79 16.57
C ALA A 214 -7.44 32.63 16.42
N PHE A 215 -7.55 33.40 15.33
CA PHE A 215 -8.71 34.22 15.06
C PHE A 215 -9.98 33.37 14.93
N TRP A 216 -9.91 32.28 14.15
CA TRP A 216 -11.05 31.39 13.94
C TRP A 216 -11.35 30.50 15.15
N ALA A 217 -10.32 30.00 15.83
CA ALA A 217 -10.49 29.21 17.05
C ALA A 217 -11.15 30.01 18.18
N GLY A 218 -10.94 31.33 18.22
CA GLY A 218 -11.42 32.22 19.29
C GLY A 218 -12.94 32.35 19.39
N SER A 219 -13.71 31.91 18.40
CA SER A 219 -15.18 31.91 18.42
C SER A 219 -15.79 30.55 18.72
N LEU A 220 -15.00 29.47 18.77
CA LEU A 220 -15.51 28.12 19.03
C LEU A 220 -15.94 27.98 20.49
N THR A 221 -17.08 27.32 20.68
CA THR A 221 -17.69 27.10 21.99
C THR A 221 -17.96 25.61 22.23
N TYR A 222 -17.93 25.24 23.52
CA TYR A 222 -18.53 24.00 24.01
C TYR A 222 -20.05 24.07 23.92
N MET A 223 -20.73 22.93 24.11
CA MET A 223 -22.19 22.91 24.11
C MET A 223 -22.82 23.82 25.16
N ASN A 224 -22.17 24.00 26.31
CA ASN A 224 -22.62 24.91 27.37
C ASN A 224 -22.39 26.40 27.06
N GLY A 225 -21.89 26.73 25.86
CA GLY A 225 -21.63 28.09 25.39
C GLY A 225 -20.34 28.73 25.93
N GLN A 226 -19.54 28.02 26.73
CA GLN A 226 -18.20 28.49 27.11
C GLN A 226 -17.24 28.41 25.93
N LEU A 227 -16.25 29.30 25.87
CA LEU A 227 -15.22 29.24 24.83
C LEU A 227 -14.37 27.97 24.97
N LEU A 228 -14.09 27.34 23.84
CA LEU A 228 -13.26 26.14 23.74
C LEU A 228 -11.77 26.46 23.98
N TYR A 229 -11.37 27.70 23.69
CA TYR A 229 -9.99 28.16 23.81
C TYR A 229 -9.80 29.17 24.95
N ALA A 230 -8.67 29.06 25.63
CA ALA A 230 -8.13 30.05 26.55
C ALA A 230 -6.65 30.28 26.25
N ASN A 231 -6.22 31.53 26.11
CA ASN A 231 -4.82 31.88 25.77
C ASN A 231 -4.30 31.19 24.49
N ASN A 232 -5.18 31.08 23.48
CA ASN A 232 -4.90 30.46 22.19
C ASN A 232 -4.54 28.95 22.28
N GLU A 233 -5.04 28.26 23.30
CA GLU A 233 -4.92 26.80 23.50
C GLU A 233 -6.28 26.23 23.89
N PRO A 234 -6.59 24.97 23.54
CA PRO A 234 -7.78 24.30 24.07
C PRO A 234 -7.76 24.31 25.60
N LYS A 235 -8.92 24.61 26.21
CA LYS A 235 -9.03 24.85 27.65
C LYS A 235 -8.88 23.56 28.47
N GLU A 236 -9.40 22.46 27.97
CA GLU A 236 -9.45 21.19 28.69
C GLU A 236 -8.15 20.40 28.54
N ALA A 237 -7.50 20.08 29.66
CA ALA A 237 -6.20 19.41 29.65
C ALA A 237 -6.25 17.96 29.14
N GLY A 238 -7.43 17.33 29.17
CA GLY A 238 -7.66 15.98 28.61
C GLY A 238 -7.78 15.97 27.08
N TYR A 239 -7.98 17.13 26.46
CA TYR A 239 -8.07 17.27 25.01
C TYR A 239 -6.71 17.64 24.42
N THR A 240 -5.97 16.61 24.04
CA THR A 240 -4.57 16.68 23.58
C THR A 240 -4.42 16.38 22.09
N GLU A 241 -5.42 15.77 21.49
CA GLU A 241 -5.45 15.31 20.11
C GLU A 241 -6.86 15.43 19.54
N ASN A 242 -6.96 15.89 18.31
CA ASN A 242 -8.22 15.91 17.57
C ASN A 242 -8.39 14.58 16.83
N GLY A 243 -9.52 13.90 17.07
CA GLY A 243 -9.88 12.62 16.47
C GLY A 243 -11.39 12.48 16.30
N GLY A 244 -11.88 11.35 15.80
CA GLY A 244 -13.32 11.12 15.63
C GLY A 244 -14.03 12.06 14.66
N GLY A 245 -13.33 12.62 13.67
CA GLY A 245 -13.89 13.58 12.72
C GLY A 245 -14.03 14.99 13.30
N GLN A 246 -13.33 15.35 14.37
CA GLN A 246 -13.29 16.71 14.92
C GLN A 246 -12.62 17.67 13.92
N ILE A 247 -13.44 18.33 13.10
CA ILE A 247 -13.01 19.21 12.01
C ILE A 247 -12.89 20.65 12.51
N PHE A 248 -11.72 21.23 12.33
CA PHE A 248 -11.45 22.65 12.56
C PHE A 248 -11.16 23.29 11.20
N ILE A 249 -12.11 24.06 10.66
CA ILE A 249 -12.09 24.51 9.28
C ILE A 249 -12.54 25.97 9.17
N ASP A 250 -11.86 26.74 8.32
CA ASP A 250 -12.30 28.10 7.99
C ASP A 250 -13.57 28.00 7.15
N LEU A 251 -14.71 28.46 7.66
CA LEU A 251 -15.98 28.55 6.91
C LEU A 251 -16.38 29.99 6.56
N VAL A 252 -15.71 30.97 7.15
CA VAL A 252 -16.11 32.38 7.08
C VAL A 252 -15.48 33.06 5.86
N SER A 253 -14.24 32.69 5.54
CA SER A 253 -13.53 33.26 4.40
C SER A 253 -14.13 32.78 3.08
N PRO A 254 -14.08 33.59 2.00
CA PRO A 254 -14.54 33.22 0.66
C PRO A 254 -14.04 31.85 0.17
N PRO A 255 -14.71 31.24 -0.83
CA PRO A 255 -14.23 30.00 -1.40
C PRO A 255 -12.81 30.21 -1.92
N TRP A 256 -11.94 29.24 -1.71
CA TRP A 256 -10.53 29.29 -2.15
C TRP A 256 -9.63 30.30 -1.41
N ALA A 257 -10.14 31.01 -0.40
CA ALA A 257 -9.31 31.85 0.46
C ALA A 257 -8.67 31.05 1.59
N ASN A 258 -7.48 31.49 2.05
CA ASN A 258 -6.76 30.92 3.18
C ASN A 258 -6.50 29.41 3.03
N MET A 259 -6.27 28.93 1.82
CA MET A 259 -5.88 27.54 1.60
C MET A 259 -4.55 27.26 2.28
N ARG A 260 -4.45 26.11 2.97
CA ARG A 260 -3.29 25.71 3.76
C ARG A 260 -2.50 24.63 3.03
N GLY A 261 -1.17 24.68 3.12
CA GLY A 261 -0.32 23.71 2.47
C GLY A 261 1.02 23.50 3.16
N PRO A 262 1.76 22.43 2.80
CA PRO A 262 2.99 22.03 3.49
C PRO A 262 4.23 22.82 3.05
N PHE A 263 4.08 23.89 2.27
CA PHE A 263 5.22 24.64 1.73
C PHE A 263 5.04 26.14 1.93
N ALA A 264 6.09 26.80 2.43
CA ALA A 264 6.14 28.24 2.68
C ALA A 264 6.58 29.07 1.44
N ASP A 265 7.06 28.41 0.39
CA ASP A 265 7.52 29.04 -0.85
C ASP A 265 6.74 28.58 -2.10
N PRO A 266 5.39 28.66 -2.13
CA PRO A 266 4.64 28.31 -3.35
C PRO A 266 4.93 29.29 -4.50
N ALA A 267 5.05 28.79 -5.72
CA ALA A 267 5.40 29.61 -6.90
C ALA A 267 4.28 30.55 -7.36
N MET A 268 3.02 30.15 -7.17
CA MET A 268 1.84 30.94 -7.53
C MET A 268 0.86 31.00 -6.35
N ASN A 269 0.48 32.21 -5.95
CA ASN A 269 -0.67 32.41 -5.08
C ASN A 269 -1.94 32.12 -5.90
N HIS A 270 -2.90 31.36 -5.35
CA HIS A 270 -4.16 30.92 -5.99
C HIS A 270 -5.12 32.11 -6.31
N GLY A 271 -4.64 33.13 -7.02
CA GLY A 271 -5.31 34.41 -7.23
C GLY A 271 -4.99 35.43 -6.14
N SER A 272 -5.98 36.25 -5.78
CA SER A 272 -5.84 37.38 -4.83
C SER A 272 -5.89 37.02 -3.35
N ASN A 273 -5.93 35.72 -3.00
CA ASN A 273 -6.03 35.25 -1.62
C ASN A 273 -4.70 34.63 -1.14
N PRO A 274 -4.29 34.82 0.13
CA PRO A 274 -3.08 34.23 0.65
C PRO A 274 -3.22 32.71 0.79
N ILE A 275 -2.19 31.98 0.36
CA ILE A 275 -1.96 30.58 0.74
C ILE A 275 -1.20 30.60 2.06
N LEU A 276 -1.63 29.80 3.02
CA LEU A 276 -1.05 29.74 4.35
C LEU A 276 -0.14 28.53 4.52
N TYR A 277 1.10 28.76 4.92
CA TYR A 277 2.01 27.67 5.26
C TYR A 277 1.57 26.96 6.55
N SER A 278 1.20 25.70 6.44
CA SER A 278 0.69 24.91 7.55
C SER A 278 1.64 23.78 7.91
N ARG A 279 2.37 23.97 9.01
CA ARG A 279 3.09 22.86 9.68
C ARG A 279 2.13 21.72 10.04
N TYR A 280 0.86 22.01 10.31
CA TYR A 280 -0.13 20.95 10.58
C TYR A 280 -0.26 19.95 9.42
N HIS A 281 -0.23 20.40 8.16
CA HIS A 281 -0.28 19.51 6.99
C HIS A 281 0.96 18.61 6.83
N LYS A 282 2.08 18.94 7.48
CA LYS A 282 3.27 18.09 7.58
C LYS A 282 3.29 17.26 8.88
N SER A 283 2.36 17.52 9.81
CA SER A 283 2.37 16.95 11.16
C SER A 283 1.82 15.54 11.15
N LYS A 284 2.36 14.67 12.01
CA LYS A 284 1.86 13.31 12.22
C LYS A 284 0.41 13.31 12.72
N PHE A 285 0.00 14.36 13.41
CA PHE A 285 -1.36 14.53 13.93
C PHE A 285 -2.38 15.01 12.90
N PHE A 286 -1.98 15.31 11.66
CA PHE A 286 -2.96 15.70 10.64
C PHE A 286 -3.99 14.59 10.39
N CYS A 287 -3.49 13.37 10.22
CA CYS A 287 -4.30 12.19 9.95
C CYS A 287 -5.15 11.75 11.16
N SER A 288 -4.80 12.16 12.39
CA SER A 288 -5.57 11.80 13.59
C SER A 288 -7.01 12.31 13.52
N THR A 289 -7.23 13.45 12.85
CA THR A 289 -8.57 14.02 12.62
C THR A 289 -9.58 12.95 12.20
N CYS A 290 -9.18 12.05 11.29
CA CYS A 290 -10.06 11.01 10.73
C CYS A 290 -9.71 9.60 11.21
N HIS A 291 -8.46 9.32 11.60
CA HIS A 291 -7.95 7.96 11.86
C HIS A 291 -7.78 7.62 13.35
N ASP A 292 -8.60 8.22 14.22
CA ASP A 292 -8.75 7.80 15.62
C ASP A 292 -10.20 7.98 16.05
N VAL A 293 -11.05 7.03 15.66
CA VAL A 293 -12.51 7.18 15.74
C VAL A 293 -13.02 6.47 16.97
N SER A 294 -13.78 7.18 17.78
CA SER A 294 -14.45 6.65 18.96
C SER A 294 -15.92 6.99 18.91
N ASN A 295 -16.73 6.31 19.74
CA ASN A 295 -18.17 6.48 19.76
C ASN A 295 -18.59 7.59 20.74
N PRO A 296 -18.83 8.85 20.29
CA PRO A 296 -19.25 9.93 21.18
C PRO A 296 -20.63 9.68 21.80
N VAL A 297 -21.50 8.92 21.12
CA VAL A 297 -22.88 8.66 21.57
C VAL A 297 -22.87 7.91 22.89
N LEU A 298 -22.08 6.84 22.99
CA LEU A 298 -21.93 6.10 24.23
C LEU A 298 -21.08 6.85 25.26
N ALA A 299 -20.09 7.64 24.80
CA ALA A 299 -19.20 8.40 25.68
C ALA A 299 -19.94 9.51 26.45
N ASN A 300 -20.86 10.21 25.77
CA ASN A 300 -21.64 11.30 26.35
C ASN A 300 -22.96 10.81 26.97
N LEU A 301 -23.25 9.51 26.91
CA LEU A 301 -24.51 8.96 27.41
C LEU A 301 -24.60 9.15 28.93
N GLY A 302 -25.52 10.01 29.35
CA GLY A 302 -25.74 10.34 30.76
C GLY A 302 -24.99 11.56 31.28
N ASP A 303 -24.18 12.22 30.44
CA ASP A 303 -23.56 13.51 30.78
C ASP A 303 -24.59 14.64 30.81
N ASP A 304 -24.40 15.61 31.70
CA ASP A 304 -25.15 16.88 31.68
C ASP A 304 -24.37 17.90 30.84
N PRO A 305 -24.90 18.38 29.70
CA PRO A 305 -24.23 19.39 28.89
C PRO A 305 -23.83 20.64 29.67
N ALA A 306 -24.54 21.00 30.73
CA ALA A 306 -24.21 22.15 31.57
C ALA A 306 -22.85 22.01 32.29
N ASP A 307 -22.49 20.78 32.67
CA ASP A 307 -21.21 20.45 33.31
C ASP A 307 -20.10 20.17 32.26
N GLY A 308 -20.48 20.06 30.99
CA GLY A 308 -19.62 19.76 29.85
C GLY A 308 -19.63 18.27 29.51
N LEU A 309 -19.41 17.97 28.23
CA LEU A 309 -19.46 16.61 27.69
C LEU A 309 -18.09 15.94 27.70
N LEU A 310 -18.03 14.63 27.95
CA LEU A 310 -16.77 13.88 27.95
C LEU A 310 -16.03 14.00 26.61
N SER A 311 -16.74 13.90 25.49
CA SER A 311 -16.16 14.05 24.14
C SER A 311 -15.60 15.45 23.86
N GLU A 312 -16.02 16.47 24.61
CA GLU A 312 -15.50 17.85 24.53
C GLU A 312 -14.29 18.09 25.45
N GLN A 313 -14.11 17.25 26.47
CA GLN A 313 -13.06 17.39 27.48
C GLN A 313 -11.88 16.44 27.28
N GLN A 314 -12.09 15.33 26.56
CA GLN A 314 -11.10 14.26 26.38
C GLN A 314 -10.86 13.96 24.90
N SER A 315 -9.62 13.62 24.55
CA SER A 315 -9.27 13.13 23.21
C SER A 315 -10.00 11.82 22.90
N ALA A 316 -10.32 11.59 21.61
CA ALA A 316 -11.08 10.42 21.17
C ALA A 316 -10.50 9.08 21.65
N HIS A 317 -9.17 8.95 21.74
CA HIS A 317 -8.51 7.70 22.14
C HIS A 317 -8.86 7.22 23.56
N THR A 318 -9.43 8.09 24.41
CA THR A 318 -9.69 7.81 25.83
C THR A 318 -10.98 7.03 26.13
N TYR A 319 -11.88 6.86 25.16
CA TYR A 319 -13.17 6.17 25.33
C TYR A 319 -13.43 5.14 24.22
N ALA A 320 -14.48 4.33 24.33
CA ALA A 320 -14.75 3.18 23.46
C ALA A 320 -14.60 3.49 21.96
N HIS A 321 -13.91 2.60 21.26
CA HIS A 321 -13.32 2.87 19.95
C HIS A 321 -14.06 2.18 18.82
N VAL A 322 -14.07 2.85 17.67
CA VAL A 322 -14.43 2.29 16.38
C VAL A 322 -13.16 2.01 15.57
N GLU A 323 -12.18 2.91 15.62
CA GLU A 323 -10.90 2.78 14.92
C GLU A 323 -9.76 3.36 15.77
N ARG A 324 -8.58 2.72 15.73
CA ARG A 324 -7.39 3.12 16.52
C ARG A 324 -6.13 3.31 15.69
N THR A 325 -6.21 3.45 14.37
CA THR A 325 -5.05 3.50 13.47
C THR A 325 -3.98 4.51 13.92
N PHE A 326 -4.38 5.74 14.24
CA PHE A 326 -3.45 6.77 14.71
C PHE A 326 -2.89 6.45 16.10
N SER A 327 -3.72 5.95 17.02
CA SER A 327 -3.30 5.52 18.34
C SER A 327 -2.33 4.34 18.32
N GLU A 328 -2.52 3.38 17.42
CA GLU A 328 -1.60 2.28 17.14
C GLU A 328 -0.27 2.82 16.57
N PHE A 329 -0.32 3.81 15.68
CA PHE A 329 0.86 4.48 15.15
C PHE A 329 1.64 5.24 16.22
N MET A 330 0.97 6.02 17.07
CA MET A 330 1.59 6.74 18.18
C MET A 330 2.21 5.80 19.22
N SER A 331 1.66 4.59 19.34
CA SER A 331 2.21 3.53 20.18
C SER A 331 3.40 2.81 19.55
N SER A 332 3.79 3.11 18.30
CA SER A 332 4.99 2.54 17.64
C SER A 332 6.26 3.38 17.86
N GLU A 333 7.43 2.82 17.52
CA GLU A 333 8.69 3.58 17.46
C GLU A 333 8.63 4.71 16.42
N TYR A 334 7.85 4.54 15.33
CA TYR A 334 7.70 5.54 14.28
C TYR A 334 6.92 6.77 14.75
N GLY A 335 5.87 6.58 15.55
CA GLY A 335 5.07 7.69 16.09
C GLY A 335 5.78 8.46 17.20
N ARG A 336 6.73 7.83 17.90
CA ARG A 336 7.52 8.46 18.98
C ARG A 336 8.84 9.06 18.51
N GLY A 337 9.44 8.53 17.45
CA GLY A 337 10.72 8.98 16.88
C GLY A 337 10.59 9.96 15.71
N ILE A 338 11.71 10.55 15.31
CA ILE A 338 11.85 11.30 14.04
C ILE A 338 12.91 10.60 13.20
N GLY A 339 12.54 10.23 11.97
CA GLY A 339 13.42 9.55 11.03
C GLY A 339 13.73 8.11 11.45
N THR A 340 12.81 7.43 12.12
CA THR A 340 12.99 6.05 12.59
C THR A 340 13.19 5.12 11.39
N PRO A 341 14.28 4.31 11.34
CA PRO A 341 14.49 3.36 10.26
C PRO A 341 13.37 2.33 10.14
N THR A 342 12.84 2.19 8.92
CA THR A 342 11.87 1.13 8.58
C THR A 342 12.58 -0.22 8.46
N ASN A 343 11.79 -1.29 8.38
CA ASN A 343 12.33 -2.63 8.20
C ASN A 343 13.05 -2.76 6.85
N GLN A 344 14.15 -3.52 6.80
CA GLN A 344 14.94 -3.67 5.57
C GLN A 344 14.13 -4.32 4.44
N GLU A 345 13.30 -5.31 4.77
CA GLU A 345 12.36 -5.96 3.87
C GLU A 345 11.37 -4.97 3.23
N PHE A 346 10.85 -4.01 4.01
CA PHE A 346 9.98 -2.95 3.48
C PHE A 346 10.73 -2.07 2.48
N GLN A 347 11.98 -1.72 2.78
CA GLN A 347 12.84 -0.94 1.88
C GLN A 347 13.15 -1.71 0.59
N ASN A 348 13.45 -3.01 0.70
CA ASN A 348 13.73 -3.88 -0.46
C ASN A 348 12.52 -3.96 -1.41
N LEU A 349 11.31 -3.84 -0.87
CA LEU A 349 10.06 -3.79 -1.63
C LEU A 349 9.69 -2.36 -2.09
N GLY A 350 10.59 -1.39 -1.94
CA GLY A 350 10.42 0.00 -2.40
C GLY A 350 9.70 0.92 -1.43
N GLY A 351 9.63 0.56 -0.14
CA GLY A 351 9.19 1.46 0.93
C GLY A 351 10.25 2.50 1.33
N PRO A 352 9.87 3.61 1.99
CA PRO A 352 10.82 4.60 2.48
C PRO A 352 11.80 4.02 3.51
N ALA A 353 13.04 4.52 3.54
CA ALA A 353 14.08 4.08 4.48
C ALA A 353 13.78 4.46 5.94
N THR A 354 13.00 5.51 6.15
CA THR A 354 12.63 6.01 7.47
C THR A 354 11.16 6.44 7.48
N ALA A 355 10.50 6.33 8.63
CA ALA A 355 9.14 6.83 8.83
C ALA A 355 9.04 7.64 10.13
N THR A 356 8.17 8.65 10.09
CA THR A 356 7.90 9.60 11.19
C THR A 356 6.42 9.97 11.28
N LYS A 357 5.69 9.85 10.17
CA LYS A 357 4.29 10.25 10.05
C LYS A 357 3.56 9.36 9.05
N CYS A 358 2.24 9.25 9.17
CA CYS A 358 1.39 8.45 8.28
C CYS A 358 1.62 8.80 6.80
N GLN A 359 1.84 10.09 6.51
CA GLN A 359 2.08 10.62 5.16
C GLN A 359 3.34 10.03 4.50
N ASP A 360 4.35 9.59 5.26
CA ASP A 360 5.57 9.01 4.67
C ASP A 360 5.26 7.73 3.86
N CYS A 361 4.24 6.97 4.28
CA CYS A 361 3.80 5.74 3.61
C CYS A 361 2.52 5.93 2.76
N HIS A 362 1.59 6.78 3.20
CA HIS A 362 0.27 6.94 2.57
C HIS A 362 0.15 8.17 1.65
N MET A 363 1.13 9.05 1.68
CA MET A 363 1.30 10.15 0.71
C MET A 363 2.78 10.22 0.30
N PRO A 364 3.35 9.09 -0.17
CA PRO A 364 4.78 9.00 -0.39
C PRO A 364 5.23 10.09 -1.35
N VAL A 365 6.45 10.57 -1.13
CA VAL A 365 7.03 11.58 -2.02
C VAL A 365 7.25 10.96 -3.39
N VAL A 366 6.82 11.67 -4.43
CA VAL A 366 7.05 11.23 -5.82
C VAL A 366 8.55 11.28 -6.14
N PRO A 367 9.15 10.22 -6.73
CA PRO A 367 10.55 10.20 -7.08
C PRO A 367 10.92 11.27 -8.13
N GLY A 368 12.06 11.93 -7.94
CA GLY A 368 12.61 12.89 -8.89
C GLY A 368 12.19 14.34 -8.64
N ASN A 369 12.64 15.22 -9.53
CA ASN A 369 12.31 16.64 -9.50
C ASN A 369 10.97 16.85 -10.23
N VAL A 370 9.89 17.07 -9.48
CA VAL A 370 8.53 17.16 -10.02
C VAL A 370 7.81 18.41 -9.51
N TYR A 371 6.89 18.93 -10.33
CA TYR A 371 6.05 20.07 -9.96
C TYR A 371 4.82 19.60 -9.20
N ALA A 372 4.35 20.41 -8.26
CA ALA A 372 3.03 20.18 -7.65
C ALA A 372 1.88 20.63 -8.56
N ASP A 373 2.17 21.50 -9.54
CA ASP A 373 1.22 21.88 -10.60
C ASP A 373 1.55 21.17 -11.93
N GLY A 374 0.50 20.74 -12.62
CA GLY A 374 0.52 20.22 -13.98
C GLY A 374 0.69 21.31 -15.06
N SER A 375 0.76 22.60 -14.71
CA SER A 375 1.12 23.68 -15.65
C SER A 375 2.64 23.77 -15.87
N GLY A 376 3.45 23.22 -14.96
CA GLY A 376 4.91 23.29 -15.00
C GLY A 376 5.45 24.67 -14.58
N GLU A 377 4.61 25.49 -13.97
CA GLU A 377 4.93 26.84 -13.48
C GLU A 377 5.25 26.83 -11.96
N GLY A 378 5.12 25.67 -11.31
CA GLY A 378 5.31 25.48 -9.88
C GLY A 378 6.78 25.51 -9.44
N VAL A 379 7.01 25.40 -8.13
CA VAL A 379 8.36 25.09 -7.64
C VAL A 379 8.66 23.63 -7.95
N LEU A 380 9.75 23.38 -8.66
CA LEU A 380 10.26 22.04 -8.92
C LEU A 380 10.79 21.45 -7.60
N ARG A 381 10.22 20.36 -7.10
CA ARG A 381 10.60 19.81 -5.78
C ARG A 381 11.25 18.43 -5.88
N PRO A 382 12.24 18.12 -5.01
CA PRO A 382 12.76 19.00 -3.96
C PRO A 382 13.74 20.08 -4.48
N GLY A 383 14.43 19.85 -5.60
CA GLY A 383 15.65 20.59 -5.96
C GLY A 383 15.53 22.09 -6.30
N GLY A 384 14.32 22.62 -6.50
CA GLY A 384 14.06 24.03 -6.79
C GLY A 384 13.57 24.85 -5.60
N SER A 385 13.30 24.23 -4.45
CA SER A 385 12.88 24.93 -3.24
C SER A 385 14.07 25.36 -2.41
N THR A 386 14.17 26.65 -2.11
CA THR A 386 15.19 27.18 -1.18
C THR A 386 14.76 27.00 0.26
N GLU A 387 13.46 26.92 0.52
CA GLU A 387 12.90 26.81 1.87
C GLU A 387 12.71 25.38 2.34
N HIS A 388 12.31 24.48 1.43
CA HIS A 388 12.09 23.05 1.68
C HIS A 388 12.91 22.17 0.74
N PRO A 389 14.25 22.19 0.86
CA PRO A 389 15.17 21.58 -0.10
C PRO A 389 15.20 20.05 -0.08
N ASN A 390 14.55 19.38 0.89
CA ASN A 390 14.48 17.92 0.98
C ASN A 390 13.04 17.39 0.84
N SER A 391 12.03 18.26 0.80
CA SER A 391 10.63 17.89 0.70
C SER A 391 10.19 17.83 -0.76
N GLY A 392 9.97 16.62 -1.28
CA GLY A 392 9.35 16.43 -2.58
C GLY A 392 7.83 16.55 -2.56
N VAL A 393 7.19 16.34 -3.70
CA VAL A 393 5.73 16.48 -3.85
C VAL A 393 5.01 15.26 -3.27
N PRO A 394 4.03 15.43 -2.36
CA PRO A 394 3.22 14.32 -1.83
C PRO A 394 2.26 13.78 -2.89
N ALA A 395 2.25 12.46 -3.09
CA ALA A 395 1.51 11.83 -4.18
C ALA A 395 -0.02 11.83 -4.01
N HIS A 396 -0.55 12.04 -2.80
CA HIS A 396 -1.99 11.95 -2.48
C HIS A 396 -2.60 10.58 -2.80
N ASP A 397 -1.86 9.49 -2.54
CA ASP A 397 -2.31 8.12 -2.77
C ASP A 397 -3.59 7.82 -1.98
N LEU A 398 -3.56 7.98 -0.65
CA LEU A 398 -4.73 7.97 0.25
C LEU A 398 -5.65 6.73 0.11
N GLN A 399 -5.17 5.65 -0.52
CA GLN A 399 -5.98 4.48 -0.85
C GLN A 399 -6.14 3.49 0.31
N GLY A 400 -5.09 3.32 1.12
CA GLY A 400 -5.04 2.23 2.11
C GLY A 400 -5.03 0.84 1.46
N GLY A 401 -5.46 -0.19 2.20
CA GLY A 401 -5.48 -1.59 1.75
C GLY A 401 -6.79 -2.07 1.10
N ASN A 402 -7.80 -1.20 0.95
CA ASN A 402 -9.05 -1.60 0.31
C ASN A 402 -8.89 -1.56 -1.22
N MET A 403 -8.72 -2.72 -1.86
CA MET A 403 -8.57 -2.81 -3.32
C MET A 403 -9.90 -3.08 -4.05
N TRP A 404 -10.82 -3.81 -3.42
CA TRP A 404 -12.01 -4.31 -4.09
C TRP A 404 -13.02 -3.20 -4.39
N MET A 405 -13.11 -2.20 -3.49
CA MET A 405 -14.06 -1.10 -3.64
C MET A 405 -13.82 -0.28 -4.89
N THR A 406 -12.57 0.17 -5.08
CA THR A 406 -12.19 0.96 -6.25
C THR A 406 -12.22 0.12 -7.53
N ARG A 407 -11.97 -1.20 -7.45
CA ARG A 407 -12.17 -2.12 -8.57
C ARG A 407 -13.64 -2.21 -8.99
N ILE A 408 -14.57 -2.31 -8.04
CA ILE A 408 -16.01 -2.35 -8.35
C ILE A 408 -16.49 -1.01 -8.89
N LEU A 409 -16.12 0.11 -8.27
CA LEU A 409 -16.50 1.43 -8.80
C LEU A 409 -15.95 1.63 -10.23
N ALA A 410 -14.75 1.12 -10.53
CA ALA A 410 -14.20 1.14 -11.88
C ALA A 410 -15.02 0.29 -12.88
N SER A 411 -15.67 -0.78 -12.42
CA SER A 411 -16.51 -1.65 -13.26
C SER A 411 -17.84 -0.99 -13.69
N LEU A 412 -18.16 0.20 -13.20
CA LEU A 412 -19.37 0.93 -13.59
C LEU A 412 -19.21 1.70 -14.92
N ASP A 413 -17.97 1.87 -15.39
CA ASP A 413 -17.66 2.58 -16.62
C ASP A 413 -17.80 1.64 -17.84
N SER A 414 -18.92 1.77 -18.55
CA SER A 414 -19.25 0.98 -19.75
C SER A 414 -18.27 1.10 -20.93
N SER A 415 -17.34 2.06 -20.88
CA SER A 415 -16.29 2.21 -21.89
C SER A 415 -15.04 1.34 -21.63
N ARG A 416 -15.00 0.62 -20.50
CA ARG A 416 -13.85 -0.15 -20.02
C ARG A 416 -14.06 -1.66 -20.21
N ASP A 417 -12.95 -2.37 -20.36
CA ASP A 417 -12.96 -3.84 -20.39
C ASP A 417 -13.38 -4.44 -19.04
N GLU A 418 -13.17 -3.70 -17.96
CA GLU A 418 -13.61 -4.06 -16.60
C GLU A 418 -15.12 -3.86 -16.36
N TYR A 419 -15.89 -3.37 -17.33
CA TYR A 419 -17.31 -3.09 -17.13
C TYR A 419 -18.07 -4.35 -16.71
N ASP A 420 -18.84 -4.21 -15.63
CA ASP A 420 -19.70 -5.27 -15.11
C ASP A 420 -21.14 -4.77 -15.00
N ALA A 421 -22.04 -5.38 -15.79
CA ALA A 421 -23.43 -4.98 -15.86
C ALA A 421 -24.22 -5.31 -14.57
N ILE A 422 -23.79 -6.31 -13.81
CA ILE A 422 -24.40 -6.67 -12.52
C ILE A 422 -24.01 -5.63 -11.48
N ASN A 423 -22.72 -5.31 -11.36
CA ASN A 423 -22.26 -4.24 -10.46
C ASN A 423 -22.94 -2.90 -10.79
N TYR A 424 -23.04 -2.57 -12.09
CA TYR A 424 -23.75 -1.39 -12.56
C TYR A 424 -25.23 -1.41 -12.14
N GLY A 425 -25.95 -2.51 -12.39
CA GLY A 425 -27.36 -2.64 -12.03
C GLY A 425 -27.60 -2.52 -10.51
N LEU A 426 -26.72 -3.13 -9.71
CA LEU A 426 -26.81 -3.13 -8.26
C LEU A 426 -26.54 -1.75 -7.65
N LEU A 427 -25.56 -1.00 -8.14
CA LEU A 427 -25.21 0.30 -7.57
C LEU A 427 -26.00 1.47 -8.19
N ASN A 428 -26.60 1.30 -9.37
CA ASN A 428 -27.34 2.34 -10.08
C ASN A 428 -28.87 2.23 -9.93
N GLN A 429 -29.36 1.75 -8.77
CA GLN A 429 -30.79 1.67 -8.46
C GLN A 429 -31.43 3.05 -8.18
N GLY A 430 -30.61 4.09 -8.01
CA GLY A 430 -31.00 5.48 -7.82
C GLY A 430 -31.19 5.88 -6.34
N ALA A 431 -31.10 7.18 -6.09
CA ALA A 431 -31.12 7.76 -4.74
C ALA A 431 -32.40 7.45 -3.95
N GLY A 432 -33.54 7.24 -4.63
CA GLY A 432 -34.79 6.84 -3.98
C GLY A 432 -34.77 5.43 -3.38
N VAL A 433 -33.81 4.59 -3.77
CA VAL A 433 -33.67 3.19 -3.31
C VAL A 433 -32.45 3.02 -2.42
N LEU A 434 -31.30 3.62 -2.80
CA LEU A 434 -30.03 3.42 -2.11
C LEU A 434 -29.49 4.65 -1.39
N THR A 435 -30.16 5.81 -1.49
CA THR A 435 -29.63 7.13 -1.09
C THR A 435 -28.40 7.57 -1.91
N LEU A 436 -27.52 6.65 -2.28
CA LEU A 436 -26.44 6.83 -3.23
C LEU A 436 -26.95 7.34 -4.58
N ASP A 437 -26.35 8.44 -5.05
CA ASP A 437 -26.59 9.00 -6.37
C ASP A 437 -25.29 9.08 -7.18
N LEU A 438 -25.10 8.09 -8.07
CA LEU A 438 -23.96 8.04 -8.98
C LEU A 438 -24.04 9.07 -10.13
N THR A 439 -25.03 9.96 -10.13
CA THR A 439 -25.10 11.11 -11.05
C THR A 439 -24.58 12.40 -10.43
N GLN A 440 -24.23 12.38 -9.14
CA GLN A 440 -23.78 13.55 -8.38
C GLN A 440 -22.28 13.46 -8.02
N GLY A 441 -21.67 14.64 -7.86
CA GLY A 441 -20.23 14.81 -7.70
C GLY A 441 -19.49 14.60 -9.01
N HIS A 442 -18.22 14.19 -8.93
CA HIS A 442 -17.46 13.75 -10.10
C HIS A 442 -18.14 12.55 -10.78
N ASP A 443 -18.37 12.68 -12.08
CA ASP A 443 -18.99 11.62 -12.87
C ASP A 443 -18.03 10.43 -12.98
N VAL A 444 -18.29 9.38 -12.20
CA VAL A 444 -17.52 8.14 -12.24
C VAL A 444 -17.59 7.42 -13.60
N LYS A 445 -18.48 7.85 -14.51
CA LYS A 445 -18.71 7.30 -15.85
C LYS A 445 -18.06 8.13 -16.97
N ALA A 446 -17.55 9.32 -16.69
CA ALA A 446 -16.85 10.19 -17.65
C ALA A 446 -15.41 10.47 -17.17
N ASP A 447 -14.52 10.99 -18.02
CA ASP A 447 -13.22 11.57 -17.60
C ASP A 447 -12.03 10.67 -17.23
N ASN A 448 -11.96 9.42 -17.71
CA ASN A 448 -10.90 8.44 -17.32
C ASN A 448 -10.96 8.03 -15.84
N PHE A 449 -12.10 8.23 -15.17
CA PHE A 449 -12.26 7.94 -13.75
C PHE A 449 -12.05 6.46 -13.41
N GLY A 450 -12.60 5.56 -14.23
CA GLY A 450 -12.35 4.11 -14.10
C GLY A 450 -10.86 3.72 -14.17
N LYS A 451 -10.03 4.49 -14.89
CA LYS A 451 -8.57 4.28 -14.89
C LYS A 451 -7.93 4.67 -13.57
N ALA A 452 -8.34 5.80 -12.98
CA ALA A 452 -7.81 6.26 -11.69
C ALA A 452 -8.22 5.32 -10.55
N LEU A 453 -9.48 4.86 -10.56
CA LEU A 453 -9.99 3.86 -9.62
C LEU A 453 -9.23 2.53 -9.74
N LEU A 454 -9.04 2.02 -10.96
CA LEU A 454 -8.26 0.80 -11.18
C LEU A 454 -6.79 0.96 -10.77
N ALA A 455 -6.17 2.10 -11.11
CA ALA A 455 -4.82 2.40 -10.66
C ALA A 455 -4.74 2.41 -9.11
N SER A 456 -5.78 2.87 -8.44
CA SER A 456 -5.85 2.90 -6.97
C SER A 456 -6.05 1.50 -6.39
N SER A 457 -6.91 0.66 -6.99
CA SER A 457 -6.99 -0.78 -6.66
C SER A 457 -5.62 -1.46 -6.75
N LYS A 458 -4.84 -1.18 -7.80
CA LYS A 458 -3.46 -1.72 -7.93
C LYS A 458 -2.49 -1.15 -6.90
N ARG A 459 -2.61 0.12 -6.52
CA ARG A 459 -1.80 0.67 -5.43
C ARG A 459 -2.12 -0.01 -4.10
N ALA A 460 -3.39 -0.32 -3.80
CA ALA A 460 -3.76 -1.08 -2.61
C ALA A 460 -3.12 -2.48 -2.58
N GLU A 461 -3.12 -3.21 -3.70
CA GLU A 461 -2.40 -4.49 -3.84
C GLU A 461 -0.90 -4.33 -3.52
N HIS A 462 -0.24 -3.34 -4.13
CA HIS A 462 1.18 -3.08 -3.88
C HIS A 462 1.48 -2.64 -2.44
N GLN A 463 0.56 -1.97 -1.77
CA GLN A 463 0.71 -1.60 -0.36
C GLN A 463 0.60 -2.85 0.53
N LEU A 464 -0.34 -3.74 0.25
CA LEU A 464 -0.51 -4.99 1.00
C LEU A 464 0.68 -5.96 0.81
N LEU A 465 1.22 -6.07 -0.40
CA LEU A 465 2.45 -6.84 -0.66
C LEU A 465 3.67 -6.31 0.10
N ARG A 466 3.68 -5.02 0.45
CA ARG A 466 4.73 -4.38 1.25
C ARG A 466 4.48 -4.47 2.75
N ALA A 467 3.23 -4.61 3.17
CA ALA A 467 2.78 -4.51 4.54
C ALA A 467 3.27 -5.67 5.43
N ALA A 468 3.58 -6.83 4.85
CA ALA A 468 3.99 -8.02 5.59
C ALA A 468 5.12 -8.79 4.89
N THR A 469 5.86 -9.60 5.65
CA THR A 469 6.84 -10.56 5.09
C THR A 469 6.88 -11.82 5.95
N ILE A 470 7.05 -12.99 5.35
CA ILE A 470 7.27 -14.25 6.07
C ILE A 470 8.78 -14.53 6.13
N LYS A 471 9.32 -14.77 7.33
CA LYS A 471 10.75 -14.98 7.57
C LYS A 471 11.00 -16.23 8.40
N ASN A 472 12.25 -16.71 8.39
CA ASN A 472 12.71 -17.80 9.25
C ASN A 472 11.82 -19.05 9.21
N LEU A 473 11.24 -19.36 8.05
CA LEU A 473 10.41 -20.53 7.87
C LEU A 473 11.29 -21.79 7.95
N THR A 474 11.06 -22.64 8.95
CA THR A 474 11.78 -23.90 9.12
C THR A 474 10.83 -25.04 9.41
N TYR A 475 11.12 -26.24 8.88
CA TYR A 475 10.29 -27.43 9.07
C TYR A 475 11.13 -28.69 9.32
N ASN A 476 10.80 -29.41 10.39
CA ASN A 476 11.43 -30.67 10.75
C ASN A 476 10.48 -31.86 10.47
N PRO A 477 10.76 -32.72 9.46
CA PRO A 477 9.86 -33.80 9.06
C PRO A 477 9.81 -34.98 10.04
N LEU A 478 10.79 -35.10 10.95
CA LEU A 478 10.82 -36.18 11.94
C LEU A 478 9.87 -35.89 13.10
N THR A 479 9.76 -34.63 13.48
CA THR A 479 8.96 -34.18 14.63
C THR A 479 7.65 -33.50 14.22
N GLY A 480 7.57 -33.03 12.98
CA GLY A 480 6.48 -32.16 12.51
C GLY A 480 6.62 -30.70 12.94
N ALA A 481 7.68 -30.34 13.68
CA ALA A 481 7.87 -28.97 14.15
C ALA A 481 8.05 -28.00 12.96
N LEU A 482 7.23 -26.96 12.92
CA LEU A 482 7.25 -25.88 11.94
C LEU A 482 7.31 -24.55 12.68
N SER A 483 8.19 -23.66 12.26
CA SER A 483 8.25 -22.30 12.79
C SER A 483 8.39 -21.29 11.66
N PHE A 484 7.82 -20.11 11.83
CA PHE A 484 8.02 -18.97 10.93
C PHE A 484 7.69 -17.66 11.64
N ARG A 485 8.15 -16.55 11.07
CA ARG A 485 7.86 -15.21 11.54
C ARG A 485 6.96 -14.49 10.55
N VAL A 486 5.89 -13.87 11.02
CA VAL A 486 5.14 -12.87 10.27
C VAL A 486 5.61 -11.49 10.70
N GLN A 487 6.37 -10.82 9.84
CA GLN A 487 6.86 -9.47 10.10
C GLN A 487 5.79 -8.43 9.71
N ASN A 488 5.46 -7.54 10.64
CA ASN A 488 4.71 -6.32 10.33
C ASN A 488 5.68 -5.22 9.84
N ASN A 489 5.46 -4.73 8.61
CA ASN A 489 6.23 -3.65 7.98
C ASN A 489 5.53 -2.29 8.04
N THR A 490 4.35 -2.22 8.62
CA THR A 490 3.53 -1.01 8.75
C THR A 490 3.87 -0.24 10.03
N GLY A 491 3.42 1.01 10.09
CA GLY A 491 3.62 1.88 11.25
C GLY A 491 2.57 1.70 12.36
N HIS A 492 1.55 0.87 12.16
CA HIS A 492 0.41 0.61 13.05
C HIS A 492 0.19 -0.90 13.14
N LYS A 493 -0.89 -1.39 13.75
CA LYS A 493 -1.14 -2.85 13.73
C LYS A 493 -1.38 -3.31 12.29
N LEU A 494 -1.02 -4.57 12.02
CA LEU A 494 -1.24 -5.21 10.74
C LEU A 494 -2.41 -6.21 10.89
N LEU A 495 -3.55 -6.01 10.23
CA LEU A 495 -4.04 -4.80 9.55
C LEU A 495 -4.57 -3.74 10.55
N SER A 496 -4.87 -2.52 10.10
CA SER A 496 -5.47 -1.46 10.93
C SER A 496 -6.79 -0.90 10.33
N GLY A 497 -7.36 0.15 10.93
CA GLY A 497 -8.62 0.78 10.53
C GLY A 497 -9.87 0.18 11.19
N TYR A 498 -11.04 0.44 10.59
CA TYR A 498 -12.31 -0.29 10.83
C TYR A 498 -12.10 -1.81 11.12
N PRO A 499 -12.59 -2.32 12.26
CA PRO A 499 -12.26 -3.65 12.75
C PRO A 499 -13.11 -4.77 12.15
N GLU A 500 -14.38 -4.50 11.86
CA GLU A 500 -15.33 -5.60 11.58
C GLU A 500 -15.19 -6.16 10.17
N GLY A 501 -15.25 -7.49 10.10
CA GLY A 501 -15.18 -8.23 8.86
C GLY A 501 -13.82 -8.18 8.15
N ARG A 502 -12.77 -7.62 8.76
CA ARG A 502 -11.43 -7.53 8.17
C ARG A 502 -10.46 -8.44 8.87
N ARG A 503 -9.78 -9.28 8.10
CA ARG A 503 -8.85 -10.26 8.65
C ARG A 503 -7.65 -10.49 7.75
N MET A 504 -6.56 -10.91 8.36
CA MET A 504 -5.54 -11.68 7.69
C MET A 504 -5.49 -13.07 8.30
N PHE A 505 -4.94 -14.04 7.58
CA PHE A 505 -4.72 -15.36 8.14
C PHE A 505 -3.52 -16.04 7.50
N ALA A 506 -2.78 -16.81 8.29
CA ALA A 506 -1.77 -17.70 7.77
C ALA A 506 -2.43 -19.02 7.37
N ASN A 507 -2.31 -19.38 6.09
CA ASN A 507 -2.64 -20.69 5.57
C ASN A 507 -1.35 -21.50 5.44
N VAL A 508 -1.30 -22.66 6.09
CA VAL A 508 -0.12 -23.55 6.10
C VAL A 508 -0.48 -24.80 5.34
N GLN A 509 0.23 -25.07 4.25
CA GLN A 509 -0.01 -26.23 3.38
C GLN A 509 1.22 -27.13 3.36
N ALA A 510 1.03 -28.39 3.76
CA ALA A 510 2.09 -29.40 3.74
C ALA A 510 1.87 -30.40 2.62
N TYR A 511 2.92 -30.66 1.84
CA TYR A 511 2.83 -31.44 0.62
C TYR A 511 3.74 -32.67 0.65
N SER A 512 3.22 -33.81 0.24
CA SER A 512 4.02 -34.98 -0.15
C SER A 512 4.12 -35.02 -1.68
N ASN A 513 5.27 -34.59 -2.21
CA ASN A 513 5.45 -34.23 -3.62
C ASN A 513 4.42 -33.15 -4.02
N ALA A 514 3.54 -33.42 -5.00
CA ALA A 514 2.51 -32.49 -5.43
C ALA A 514 1.17 -32.64 -4.66
N ASN A 515 1.05 -33.62 -3.78
CA ASN A 515 -0.20 -33.88 -3.07
C ASN A 515 -0.25 -33.13 -1.75
N LEU A 516 -1.27 -32.31 -1.54
CA LEU A 516 -1.58 -31.69 -0.25
C LEU A 516 -1.96 -32.79 0.75
N VAL A 517 -1.25 -32.87 1.87
CA VAL A 517 -1.43 -33.91 2.90
C VAL A 517 -1.78 -33.35 4.27
N TYR A 518 -1.62 -32.05 4.49
CA TYR A 518 -2.10 -31.33 5.68
C TYR A 518 -2.33 -29.86 5.36
N GLU A 519 -3.36 -29.25 5.95
CA GLU A 519 -3.64 -27.82 5.79
C GLU A 519 -4.15 -27.19 7.09
N VAL A 520 -3.60 -26.03 7.45
CA VAL A 520 -4.10 -25.16 8.53
C VAL A 520 -4.80 -23.96 7.92
N ASN A 521 -5.95 -23.59 8.49
CA ASN A 521 -6.85 -22.54 8.00
C ASN A 521 -7.20 -22.70 6.51
N PRO A 522 -7.75 -23.86 6.11
CA PRO A 522 -8.23 -24.05 4.74
C PRO A 522 -9.38 -23.08 4.43
N TYR A 523 -9.26 -22.36 3.33
CA TYR A 523 -10.33 -21.50 2.83
C TYR A 523 -11.28 -22.30 1.93
N ASP A 524 -12.59 -22.17 2.14
CA ASP A 524 -13.64 -22.74 1.30
C ASP A 524 -14.10 -21.70 0.26
N PRO A 525 -13.57 -21.74 -0.99
CA PRO A 525 -13.98 -20.80 -2.01
C PRO A 525 -15.44 -20.97 -2.44
N ALA A 526 -16.07 -22.13 -2.20
CA ALA A 526 -17.49 -22.34 -2.53
C ALA A 526 -18.43 -21.72 -1.48
N ALA A 527 -17.94 -21.48 -0.26
CA ALA A 527 -18.65 -20.82 0.81
C ALA A 527 -18.17 -19.39 1.07
N GLY A 528 -17.05 -18.97 0.47
CA GLY A 528 -16.46 -17.64 0.67
C GLY A 528 -15.95 -17.36 2.09
N THR A 529 -15.64 -18.41 2.85
CA THR A 529 -15.11 -18.36 4.22
C THR A 529 -14.28 -19.61 4.54
N PHE A 530 -13.82 -19.80 5.78
CA PHE A 530 -13.03 -20.95 6.18
C PHE A 530 -13.82 -22.26 6.21
N LYS A 531 -13.13 -23.40 6.04
CA LYS A 531 -13.69 -24.71 6.41
C LYS A 531 -13.55 -24.89 7.91
N GLY A 532 -14.67 -25.10 8.60
CA GLY A 532 -14.72 -25.16 10.06
C GLY A 532 -14.17 -23.90 10.74
N GLY A 533 -14.20 -23.90 12.08
CA GLY A 533 -13.99 -22.68 12.84
C GLY A 533 -15.20 -21.75 12.72
N LEU A 534 -15.20 -20.68 13.51
CA LEU A 534 -16.26 -19.66 13.50
C LEU A 534 -17.68 -20.21 13.77
N ASP A 535 -17.79 -21.31 14.55
CA ASP A 535 -19.07 -21.96 14.89
C ASP A 535 -20.04 -21.06 15.68
N PHE A 536 -19.56 -19.90 16.13
CA PHE A 536 -20.38 -18.87 16.76
C PHE A 536 -21.22 -18.05 15.76
N TRP A 537 -20.91 -18.11 14.46
CA TRP A 537 -21.75 -17.56 13.39
C TRP A 537 -22.60 -18.67 12.76
N ASP A 538 -23.91 -18.43 12.62
CA ASP A 538 -24.83 -19.35 11.96
C ASP A 538 -25.00 -19.00 10.48
N TYR A 539 -24.54 -19.87 9.59
CA TYR A 539 -24.59 -19.65 8.16
C TYR A 539 -25.96 -20.00 7.58
N ASN A 540 -26.77 -18.98 7.28
CA ASN A 540 -28.07 -19.12 6.65
C ASN A 540 -28.11 -18.48 5.26
N GLY A 541 -27.49 -19.16 4.29
CA GLY A 541 -27.44 -18.67 2.90
C GLY A 541 -28.77 -18.73 2.13
N ASN A 542 -29.90 -19.05 2.76
CA ASN A 542 -31.16 -19.33 2.07
C ASN A 542 -32.26 -18.28 2.33
N LEU A 543 -31.94 -16.99 2.14
CA LEU A 543 -32.82 -15.87 2.48
C LEU A 543 -33.24 -14.98 1.29
N GLY A 544 -33.28 -15.55 0.08
CA GLY A 544 -33.56 -14.81 -1.16
C GLY A 544 -32.30 -14.14 -1.73
N GLY A 545 -32.27 -13.92 -3.05
CA GLY A 545 -31.06 -13.51 -3.76
C GLY A 545 -30.09 -14.68 -4.02
N THR A 546 -28.78 -14.40 -4.08
CA THR A 546 -27.73 -15.40 -4.28
C THR A 546 -27.64 -16.35 -3.08
N VAL A 547 -27.79 -17.65 -3.32
CA VAL A 547 -27.71 -18.70 -2.28
C VAL A 547 -26.27 -19.19 -2.16
N VAL A 548 -25.66 -18.97 -1.00
CA VAL A 548 -24.29 -19.43 -0.70
C VAL A 548 -24.35 -20.61 0.27
N PRO A 549 -23.73 -21.76 -0.04
CA PRO A 549 -23.78 -22.94 0.82
C PRO A 549 -23.09 -22.68 2.17
N PRO A 550 -23.46 -23.40 3.26
CA PRO A 550 -22.65 -23.43 4.48
C PRO A 550 -21.22 -23.92 4.19
N PRO A 551 -20.23 -23.49 4.99
CA PRO A 551 -18.85 -23.95 4.81
C PRO A 551 -18.73 -25.46 4.96
N ALA A 552 -17.86 -26.06 4.17
CA ALA A 552 -17.53 -27.47 4.31
C ALA A 552 -16.89 -27.74 5.68
N ALA A 553 -17.19 -28.92 6.24
CA ALA A 553 -16.51 -29.38 7.44
C ALA A 553 -15.01 -29.63 7.18
N LEU A 554 -14.20 -29.50 8.24
CA LEU A 554 -12.79 -29.88 8.21
C LEU A 554 -12.63 -31.35 7.85
N GLY A 555 -11.74 -31.63 6.91
CA GLY A 555 -11.27 -32.97 6.58
C GLY A 555 -10.34 -33.55 7.65
N ALA A 556 -10.04 -34.84 7.57
CA ALA A 556 -9.20 -35.54 8.55
C ALA A 556 -7.74 -35.05 8.63
N ASN A 557 -7.29 -34.25 7.65
CA ASN A 557 -5.94 -33.66 7.61
C ASN A 557 -6.00 -32.14 7.52
N GLU A 558 -7.09 -31.55 7.99
CA GLU A 558 -7.30 -30.11 8.00
C GLU A 558 -7.53 -29.64 9.43
N GLU A 559 -7.08 -28.43 9.74
CA GLU A 559 -7.25 -27.80 11.04
C GLU A 559 -7.63 -26.32 10.85
N PHE A 560 -8.54 -25.82 11.69
CA PHE A 560 -8.74 -24.39 11.88
C PHE A 560 -8.02 -23.95 13.15
N ASN A 561 -7.18 -22.92 13.03
CA ASN A 561 -6.42 -22.35 14.13
C ASN A 561 -6.65 -20.83 14.17
N ASP A 562 -7.44 -20.40 15.17
CA ASP A 562 -7.86 -19.01 15.36
C ASP A 562 -6.71 -18.06 15.73
N ASP A 563 -5.65 -18.57 16.36
CA ASP A 563 -4.47 -17.76 16.73
C ASP A 563 -3.74 -17.25 15.47
N LEU A 564 -3.89 -17.98 14.36
CA LEU A 564 -3.35 -17.63 13.05
C LEU A 564 -4.36 -16.89 12.14
N VAL A 565 -5.51 -16.49 12.69
CA VAL A 565 -6.46 -15.57 12.08
C VAL A 565 -6.35 -14.23 12.81
N TYR A 566 -5.64 -13.30 12.18
CA TYR A 566 -5.32 -11.97 12.72
C TYR A 566 -6.45 -10.99 12.40
N GLU A 567 -7.25 -10.65 13.40
CA GLU A 567 -8.42 -9.77 13.26
C GLU A 567 -8.79 -9.13 14.60
N ALA A 568 -9.67 -8.12 14.54
CA ALA A 568 -10.32 -7.58 15.71
C ALA A 568 -11.77 -8.08 15.76
N VAL A 569 -12.14 -8.72 16.87
CA VAL A 569 -13.48 -9.18 17.18
C VAL A 569 -14.00 -8.33 18.33
N THR A 570 -15.05 -7.57 18.08
CA THR A 570 -15.66 -6.70 19.08
C THR A 570 -16.62 -7.49 19.97
N ARG A 571 -16.86 -6.94 21.16
CA ARG A 571 -17.87 -7.42 22.12
C ARG A 571 -18.68 -6.25 22.63
N SER A 572 -19.85 -6.54 23.18
CA SER A 572 -20.70 -5.52 23.78
C SER A 572 -21.19 -5.94 25.15
N ALA A 573 -20.83 -5.15 26.16
CA ALA A 573 -21.44 -5.26 27.48
C ALA A 573 -22.91 -4.78 27.49
N LEU A 574 -23.31 -3.97 26.50
CA LEU A 574 -24.67 -3.46 26.36
C LEU A 574 -25.63 -4.56 25.87
N THR A 575 -25.23 -5.32 24.85
CA THR A 575 -26.02 -6.45 24.35
C THR A 575 -25.75 -7.74 25.12
N GLY A 576 -24.61 -7.82 25.82
CA GLY A 576 -24.13 -9.03 26.51
C GLY A 576 -23.39 -9.99 25.59
N GLU A 577 -23.15 -9.62 24.34
CA GLU A 577 -22.50 -10.47 23.34
C GLU A 577 -20.99 -10.49 23.52
N ASP A 578 -20.43 -11.69 23.50
CA ASP A 578 -18.98 -11.89 23.44
C ASP A 578 -18.43 -11.69 22.02
N HIS A 579 -19.23 -11.84 20.97
CA HIS A 579 -18.86 -11.58 19.58
C HIS A 579 -19.98 -10.79 18.94
N THR A 580 -19.69 -9.62 18.37
CA THR A 580 -20.72 -8.80 17.73
C THR A 580 -20.16 -8.10 16.49
N PHE A 581 -21.05 -7.76 15.56
CA PHE A 581 -20.78 -6.83 14.46
C PHE A 581 -21.60 -5.54 14.58
N HIS A 582 -22.22 -5.31 15.74
CA HIS A 582 -22.87 -4.05 16.06
C HIS A 582 -21.84 -3.04 16.54
N PHE A 583 -21.01 -2.50 15.64
CA PHE A 583 -19.90 -1.61 16.04
C PHE A 583 -20.38 -0.38 16.84
N ALA A 584 -21.59 0.12 16.55
CA ALA A 584 -22.19 1.24 17.28
C ALA A 584 -22.54 0.89 18.74
N LEU A 585 -22.64 -0.40 19.06
CA LEU A 585 -22.93 -0.95 20.39
C LEU A 585 -21.72 -1.61 21.04
N ALA A 586 -20.60 -1.74 20.32
CA ALA A 586 -19.38 -2.33 20.84
C ALA A 586 -18.80 -1.49 21.97
N THR A 587 -18.44 -2.16 23.08
CA THR A 587 -17.86 -1.51 24.26
C THR A 587 -16.44 -1.96 24.54
N ASP A 588 -16.01 -3.11 23.99
CA ASP A 588 -14.66 -3.65 24.14
C ASP A 588 -14.34 -4.63 23.00
N ARG A 589 -13.17 -5.27 23.06
CA ARG A 589 -12.75 -6.34 22.15
C ARG A 589 -12.78 -7.69 22.87
N TYR A 590 -13.29 -8.71 22.18
CA TYR A 590 -13.10 -10.10 22.56
C TYR A 590 -11.72 -10.62 22.16
N LYS A 591 -11.29 -10.25 20.96
CA LYS A 591 -9.98 -10.57 20.37
C LYS A 591 -9.49 -9.36 19.57
N ASP A 592 -8.20 -9.09 19.64
CA ASP A 592 -7.46 -8.21 18.74
C ASP A 592 -6.00 -8.68 18.74
N ASN A 593 -5.76 -9.75 17.97
CA ASN A 593 -4.44 -10.32 17.72
C ASN A 593 -3.80 -9.74 16.45
N ARG A 594 -4.19 -8.54 16.01
CA ARG A 594 -3.51 -7.88 14.87
C ARG A 594 -2.09 -7.52 15.29
N ILE A 595 -1.11 -7.82 14.42
CA ILE A 595 0.31 -7.82 14.78
C ILE A 595 0.79 -6.38 15.02
N PRO A 596 1.34 -6.04 16.20
CA PRO A 596 1.83 -4.69 16.49
C PRO A 596 3.01 -4.26 15.59
N PRO A 597 3.18 -2.95 15.34
CA PRO A 597 4.32 -2.43 14.60
C PRO A 597 5.61 -2.50 15.42
N LYS A 598 6.74 -2.23 14.77
CA LYS A 598 8.05 -2.19 15.41
C LYS A 598 8.08 -1.19 16.59
N GLY A 599 8.65 -1.66 17.70
CA GLY A 599 8.82 -0.91 18.93
C GLY A 599 7.51 -0.46 19.57
N PHE A 600 6.48 -1.31 19.54
CA PHE A 600 5.19 -0.97 20.13
C PHE A 600 5.28 -0.89 21.66
N ASP A 601 4.86 0.25 22.23
CA ASP A 601 4.90 0.53 23.67
C ASP A 601 3.54 0.21 24.31
N LEU A 602 3.53 -0.79 25.17
CA LEU A 602 2.30 -1.25 25.83
C LEU A 602 1.72 -0.26 26.83
N ALA A 603 2.53 0.60 27.47
CA ALA A 603 2.01 1.61 28.39
C ALA A 603 1.28 2.72 27.60
N GLU A 604 1.84 3.13 26.46
CA GLU A 604 1.20 4.07 25.54
C GLU A 604 -0.04 3.45 24.89
N ALA A 605 0.04 2.18 24.47
CA ALA A 605 -1.11 1.50 23.88
C ALA A 605 -2.28 1.38 24.86
N GLN A 606 -2.01 1.05 26.12
CA GLN A 606 -3.05 0.97 27.16
C GLN A 606 -3.72 2.32 27.43
N SER A 607 -2.98 3.43 27.43
CA SER A 607 -3.57 4.76 27.64
C SER A 607 -4.46 5.21 26.46
N ARG A 608 -4.23 4.62 25.28
CA ARG A 608 -4.96 4.88 24.04
C ARG A 608 -6.02 3.82 23.70
N LEU A 609 -6.20 2.82 24.56
CA LEU A 609 -7.07 1.67 24.32
C LEU A 609 -6.74 0.98 22.98
N SER A 610 -5.46 0.79 22.67
CA SER A 610 -4.99 0.14 21.44
C SER A 610 -4.11 -1.10 21.70
N GLU A 611 -4.05 -1.59 22.93
CA GLU A 611 -3.33 -2.80 23.30
C GLU A 611 -3.86 -4.05 22.55
N PRO A 612 -3.02 -5.05 22.24
CA PRO A 612 -3.48 -6.35 21.78
C PRO A 612 -4.36 -7.05 22.82
N VAL A 613 -5.29 -7.86 22.34
CA VAL A 613 -6.26 -8.58 23.15
C VAL A 613 -6.29 -10.03 22.69
N ALA A 614 -5.83 -10.96 23.52
CA ALA A 614 -6.04 -12.38 23.28
C ALA A 614 -7.53 -12.74 23.47
N SER A 615 -7.96 -13.81 22.81
CA SER A 615 -9.35 -14.31 22.87
C SER A 615 -9.85 -14.42 24.30
N GLY A 616 -11.10 -13.99 24.53
CA GLY A 616 -11.68 -13.89 25.86
C GLY A 616 -11.39 -12.58 26.60
N SER A 617 -11.06 -11.50 25.86
CA SER A 617 -10.82 -10.15 26.39
C SER A 617 -9.59 -10.02 27.29
N ILE A 618 -8.56 -10.83 27.08
CA ILE A 618 -7.32 -10.77 27.86
C ILE A 618 -6.38 -9.76 27.22
N LYS A 619 -6.28 -8.57 27.82
CA LYS A 619 -5.49 -7.44 27.33
C LYS A 619 -4.02 -7.56 27.71
N ASP A 620 -3.13 -7.31 26.76
CA ASP A 620 -1.70 -7.22 27.04
C ASP A 620 -1.38 -5.98 27.85
N THR A 621 -0.54 -6.12 28.87
CA THR A 621 -0.13 -4.98 29.72
C THR A 621 1.35 -5.05 30.10
N PRO A 622 1.98 -3.92 30.46
CA PRO A 622 3.34 -3.94 31.03
C PRO A 622 3.42 -4.72 32.35
N ALA A 623 2.31 -4.85 33.08
CA ALA A 623 2.27 -5.51 34.38
C ALA A 623 2.23 -7.04 34.30
N THR A 624 1.78 -7.61 33.17
CA THR A 624 1.52 -9.05 32.99
C THR A 624 2.32 -9.64 31.82
N ALA A 625 3.50 -9.10 31.52
CA ALA A 625 4.28 -9.43 30.33
C ALA A 625 4.53 -10.93 30.06
N ALA A 626 4.55 -11.78 31.10
CA ALA A 626 4.77 -13.23 30.94
C ALA A 626 3.55 -14.00 30.38
N THR A 627 2.37 -13.39 30.40
CA THR A 627 1.10 -13.96 29.89
C THR A 627 0.50 -13.12 28.77
N ASN A 628 1.24 -12.14 28.27
CA ASN A 628 0.84 -11.34 27.13
C ASN A 628 0.86 -12.21 25.86
N LEU A 629 -0.01 -11.88 24.91
CA LEU A 629 -0.11 -12.49 23.60
C LEU A 629 1.22 -12.39 22.83
N TYR A 630 1.85 -11.22 22.86
CA TYR A 630 3.17 -11.00 22.27
C TYR A 630 4.25 -10.86 23.35
N SER A 631 5.41 -11.43 23.09
CA SER A 631 6.60 -11.26 23.91
C SER A 631 7.21 -9.87 23.77
N ALA A 632 8.09 -9.50 24.70
CA ALA A 632 8.84 -8.24 24.62
C ALA A 632 9.70 -8.14 23.34
N ALA A 633 10.19 -9.27 22.82
CA ALA A 633 10.99 -9.30 21.59
C ALA A 633 10.14 -9.06 20.34
N GLU A 634 8.91 -9.59 20.32
CA GLU A 634 7.90 -9.37 19.28
C GLU A 634 7.43 -7.92 19.27
N TYR A 635 7.12 -7.34 20.44
CA TYR A 635 6.82 -5.91 20.55
C TYR A 635 7.96 -5.01 20.08
N THR A 636 9.20 -5.37 20.42
CA THR A 636 10.38 -4.60 20.00
C THR A 636 10.57 -4.65 18.49
N GLY A 637 10.40 -5.81 17.85
CA GLY A 637 10.66 -5.98 16.42
C GLY A 637 9.44 -5.84 15.51
N GLY A 638 8.21 -5.79 16.05
CA GLY A 638 6.97 -5.69 15.28
C GLY A 638 6.68 -6.95 14.46
N TYR A 639 6.63 -8.11 15.10
CA TYR A 639 6.38 -9.38 14.43
C TYR A 639 5.62 -10.35 15.32
N ASP A 640 5.14 -11.44 14.73
CA ASP A 640 4.62 -12.62 15.41
C ASP A 640 5.51 -13.83 15.06
N ASP A 641 6.08 -14.50 16.06
CA ASP A 641 6.86 -15.73 15.91
C ASP A 641 5.95 -16.95 16.14
N VAL A 642 5.53 -17.56 15.03
CA VAL A 642 4.64 -18.71 15.05
C VAL A 642 5.42 -20.01 15.19
N SER A 643 4.95 -20.88 16.08
CA SER A 643 5.43 -22.26 16.23
C SER A 643 4.26 -23.23 16.26
N LEU A 644 4.27 -24.24 15.39
CA LEU A 644 3.25 -25.28 15.34
C LEU A 644 3.86 -26.66 15.08
N THR A 645 3.05 -27.70 15.25
CA THR A 645 3.47 -29.08 14.97
C THR A 645 2.48 -29.73 14.02
N ILE A 646 2.96 -30.14 12.84
CA ILE A 646 2.15 -30.90 11.90
C ILE A 646 2.04 -32.35 12.43
N PRO A 647 0.82 -32.83 12.74
CA PRO A 647 0.65 -34.17 13.30
C PRO A 647 1.05 -35.24 12.29
N ASP A 648 1.54 -36.38 12.78
CA ASP A 648 1.92 -37.55 11.98
C ASP A 648 2.87 -37.24 10.79
N ALA A 649 3.69 -36.19 10.90
CA ALA A 649 4.55 -35.68 9.83
C ALA A 649 5.38 -36.76 9.11
N ALA A 650 5.99 -37.67 9.87
CA ALA A 650 6.78 -38.77 9.32
C ALA A 650 5.93 -39.75 8.49
N ALA A 651 4.69 -40.02 8.90
CA ALA A 651 3.78 -40.91 8.16
C ALA A 651 3.20 -40.21 6.91
N LYS A 652 3.04 -38.89 6.95
CA LYS A 652 2.58 -38.09 5.81
C LYS A 652 3.64 -37.89 4.72
N ASN A 653 4.91 -38.24 4.98
CA ASN A 653 6.04 -38.11 4.04
C ASN A 653 6.11 -36.70 3.41
N ILE A 654 5.99 -35.68 4.25
CA ILE A 654 5.98 -34.29 3.82
C ILE A 654 7.33 -33.93 3.20
N THR A 655 7.30 -33.46 1.97
CA THR A 655 8.46 -33.05 1.17
C THR A 655 8.71 -31.55 1.24
N HIS A 656 7.67 -30.74 1.38
CA HIS A 656 7.76 -29.30 1.58
C HIS A 656 6.52 -28.75 2.26
N VAL A 657 6.66 -27.59 2.88
CA VAL A 657 5.59 -26.81 3.50
C VAL A 657 5.60 -25.41 2.89
N THR A 658 4.43 -24.89 2.56
CA THR A 658 4.22 -23.52 2.13
C THR A 658 3.37 -22.81 3.18
N VAL A 659 3.76 -21.59 3.53
CA VAL A 659 2.99 -20.69 4.37
C VAL A 659 2.66 -19.46 3.55
N THR A 660 1.37 -19.13 3.46
CA THR A 660 0.89 -17.93 2.77
C THR A 660 0.05 -17.10 3.75
N LEU A 661 0.41 -15.84 3.90
CA LEU A 661 -0.39 -14.86 4.63
C LEU A 661 -1.38 -14.23 3.66
N TYR A 662 -2.66 -14.44 3.90
CA TYR A 662 -3.75 -13.88 3.10
C TYR A 662 -4.37 -12.68 3.80
N TYR A 663 -4.86 -11.72 3.02
CA TYR A 663 -5.73 -10.63 3.45
C TYR A 663 -7.14 -10.83 2.88
N GLN A 664 -8.16 -10.71 3.73
CA GLN A 664 -9.55 -10.60 3.31
C GLN A 664 -10.11 -9.29 3.84
N GLY A 665 -10.37 -8.36 2.92
CA GLY A 665 -10.86 -7.02 3.23
C GLY A 665 -12.31 -7.01 3.71
N THR A 666 -13.11 -8.02 3.36
CA THR A 666 -14.45 -8.20 3.92
C THR A 666 -14.86 -9.66 3.94
N SER A 667 -15.08 -10.18 5.16
CA SER A 667 -15.51 -11.54 5.43
C SER A 667 -16.96 -11.79 5.03
N ARG A 668 -17.30 -13.06 4.76
CA ARG A 668 -18.69 -13.47 4.56
C ARG A 668 -19.54 -13.16 5.78
N GLU A 669 -19.05 -13.49 6.97
CA GLU A 669 -19.78 -13.38 8.24
C GLU A 669 -20.31 -11.97 8.42
N TYR A 670 -19.49 -10.97 8.12
CA TYR A 670 -19.87 -9.56 8.22
C TYR A 670 -20.91 -9.14 7.17
N ILE A 671 -20.72 -9.48 5.88
CA ILE A 671 -21.69 -9.13 4.84
C ILE A 671 -23.03 -9.83 5.08
N GLU A 672 -22.98 -11.09 5.51
CA GLU A 672 -24.16 -11.88 5.85
C GLU A 672 -24.91 -11.27 7.05
N PHE A 673 -24.19 -10.84 8.09
CA PHE A 673 -24.74 -10.06 9.21
C PHE A 673 -25.41 -8.77 8.74
N LEU A 674 -24.74 -7.95 7.91
CA LEU A 674 -25.32 -6.70 7.40
C LEU A 674 -26.62 -6.95 6.62
N ARG A 675 -26.63 -7.97 5.76
CA ARG A 675 -27.84 -8.40 5.03
C ARG A 675 -28.97 -8.75 5.99
N ASP A 676 -28.67 -9.60 6.96
CA ASP A 676 -29.63 -10.18 7.89
C ASP A 676 -30.23 -9.14 8.84
N GLU A 677 -29.39 -8.26 9.38
CA GLU A 677 -29.82 -7.15 10.24
C GLU A 677 -30.70 -6.15 9.49
N ILE A 678 -30.29 -5.73 8.28
CA ILE A 678 -31.06 -4.75 7.49
C ILE A 678 -32.39 -5.35 7.03
N ASN A 679 -32.39 -6.59 6.52
CA ASN A 679 -33.59 -7.25 6.01
C ASN A 679 -34.50 -7.79 7.11
N ALA A 680 -34.04 -7.78 8.36
CA ALA A 680 -34.71 -8.41 9.49
C ALA A 680 -34.98 -9.91 9.28
N THR A 681 -34.01 -10.62 8.70
CA THR A 681 -34.08 -12.05 8.36
C THR A 681 -32.82 -12.79 8.81
N GLY A 682 -32.87 -14.11 8.95
CA GLY A 682 -31.66 -14.92 9.17
C GLY A 682 -31.28 -15.13 10.63
N SER A 683 -30.24 -15.96 10.80
CA SER A 683 -29.84 -16.50 12.10
C SER A 683 -28.74 -15.69 12.78
N ASN A 684 -27.95 -14.92 12.03
CA ASN A 684 -26.89 -14.07 12.58
C ASN A 684 -27.40 -12.75 13.17
N ARG A 685 -28.70 -12.69 13.53
CA ARG A 685 -29.30 -11.47 14.05
C ARG A 685 -29.04 -11.35 15.54
N ALA A 686 -28.13 -10.47 15.91
CA ALA A 686 -27.63 -10.33 17.28
C ALA A 686 -28.67 -9.68 18.21
N LEU A 687 -29.49 -8.76 17.68
CA LEU A 687 -30.55 -8.10 18.44
C LEU A 687 -31.91 -8.86 18.43
N PHE A 688 -32.00 -10.07 17.84
CA PHE A 688 -33.28 -10.80 17.68
C PHE A 688 -33.18 -12.35 17.76
N GLY A 689 -34.31 -12.99 18.11
CA GLY A 689 -34.57 -14.43 17.86
C GLY A 689 -35.13 -15.16 19.10
N PRO A 690 -36.00 -16.20 18.94
CA PRO A 690 -36.39 -17.08 20.05
C PRO A 690 -35.21 -17.84 20.68
N ASP A 691 -34.05 -17.80 20.02
CA ASP A 691 -32.78 -18.37 20.45
C ASP A 691 -31.77 -17.32 20.96
N ASN A 692 -32.19 -16.05 21.20
CA ASN A 692 -31.35 -15.06 21.88
C ASN A 692 -31.21 -15.42 23.37
N ILE A 693 -30.35 -16.40 23.63
CA ILE A 693 -30.00 -16.90 24.96
C ILE A 693 -29.34 -15.80 25.81
N ILE A 694 -28.76 -14.77 25.20
CA ILE A 694 -28.00 -13.71 25.88
C ILE A 694 -28.94 -12.64 26.46
N ALA A 695 -29.96 -12.20 25.72
CA ALA A 695 -30.98 -11.27 26.22
C ALA A 695 -31.78 -11.89 27.38
N ALA A 696 -32.03 -13.21 27.34
CA ALA A 696 -32.66 -13.94 28.44
C ALA A 696 -31.75 -14.12 29.68
N GLN A 697 -30.42 -14.01 29.54
CA GLN A 697 -29.44 -14.27 30.60
C GLN A 697 -28.88 -13.01 31.27
N ASN A 698 -28.94 -11.83 30.64
CA ASN A 698 -28.45 -10.59 31.24
C ASN A 698 -29.57 -9.69 31.80
N GLN A 699 -30.40 -10.29 32.66
CA GLN A 699 -31.54 -9.66 33.31
C GLN A 699 -31.16 -8.41 34.15
N THR A 700 -29.91 -8.34 34.61
CA THR A 700 -29.37 -7.23 35.41
C THR A 700 -29.21 -5.94 34.60
N TYR A 701 -28.70 -6.02 33.37
CA TYR A 701 -28.57 -4.86 32.48
C TYR A 701 -29.94 -4.40 31.97
N ALA A 702 -30.79 -5.34 31.57
CA ALA A 702 -32.15 -5.07 31.12
C ALA A 702 -32.96 -4.33 32.21
N THR A 703 -32.83 -4.77 33.47
CA THR A 703 -33.46 -4.09 34.62
C THR A 703 -32.87 -2.70 34.89
N ALA A 704 -31.55 -2.53 34.73
CA ALA A 704 -30.88 -1.23 34.95
C ALA A 704 -31.28 -0.17 33.91
N ASN A 705 -31.62 -0.59 32.68
CA ASN A 705 -31.97 0.29 31.56
C ASN A 705 -33.45 0.25 31.17
N GLY A 706 -34.29 -0.44 31.95
CA GLY A 706 -35.73 -0.50 31.70
C GLY A 706 -36.14 -1.30 30.46
N LEU A 707 -35.28 -2.18 29.97
CA LEU A 707 -35.53 -3.04 28.81
C LEU A 707 -36.21 -4.35 29.26
N ASN A 708 -37.17 -4.85 28.48
CA ASN A 708 -37.76 -6.17 28.64
C ASN A 708 -37.31 -7.10 27.51
N PRO A 709 -36.36 -8.03 27.75
CA PRO A 709 -35.86 -8.97 26.75
C PRO A 709 -36.94 -9.84 26.09
N ASP A 710 -38.07 -10.04 26.77
CA ASP A 710 -39.19 -10.86 26.30
C ASP A 710 -40.21 -10.07 25.46
N THR A 711 -40.18 -8.72 25.47
CA THR A 711 -41.19 -7.90 24.77
C THR A 711 -40.64 -6.70 23.99
N ASP A 712 -39.44 -6.24 24.30
CA ASP A 712 -38.78 -5.14 23.60
C ASP A 712 -38.15 -5.71 22.35
N ASN A 713 -38.95 -5.76 21.29
CA ASN A 713 -38.44 -6.08 19.96
C ASN A 713 -37.36 -5.06 19.61
N ALA A 714 -36.21 -5.53 19.13
CA ALA A 714 -35.24 -4.61 18.59
C ALA A 714 -35.83 -3.84 17.40
N TYR A 715 -35.25 -2.68 17.15
CA TYR A 715 -35.73 -1.76 16.14
C TYR A 715 -35.56 -2.38 14.75
N LEU A 716 -36.58 -2.31 13.90
CA LEU A 716 -36.58 -2.92 12.56
C LEU A 716 -36.50 -1.84 11.50
N ALA A 717 -35.36 -1.71 10.84
CA ALA A 717 -35.16 -0.78 9.72
C ALA A 717 -36.32 -0.90 8.72
N GLN A 718 -36.70 -2.12 8.35
CA GLN A 718 -37.80 -2.42 7.42
C GLN A 718 -39.13 -1.75 7.75
N THR A 719 -39.40 -1.43 9.01
CA THR A 719 -40.68 -0.86 9.46
C THR A 719 -40.71 0.65 9.53
N ASP A 720 -39.56 1.33 9.55
CA ASP A 720 -39.50 2.78 9.75
C ASP A 720 -39.25 3.53 8.43
N PRO A 721 -40.01 4.61 8.12
CA PRO A 721 -39.79 5.45 6.95
C PRO A 721 -38.38 6.07 6.83
N PHE A 722 -37.66 6.30 7.94
CA PHE A 722 -36.29 6.83 7.93
C PHE A 722 -35.35 5.99 7.06
N PHE A 723 -35.54 4.67 7.06
CA PHE A 723 -34.72 3.73 6.30
C PHE A 723 -35.24 3.46 4.88
N THR A 724 -36.24 4.18 4.38
CA THR A 724 -36.88 3.85 3.08
C THR A 724 -35.87 3.70 1.93
N ALA A 725 -34.91 4.61 1.82
CA ALA A 725 -33.83 4.57 0.82
C ALA A 725 -32.54 3.90 1.33
N LEU A 726 -32.63 3.13 2.41
CA LEU A 726 -31.51 2.40 3.03
C LEU A 726 -31.76 0.90 3.13
N LYS A 727 -33.02 0.46 3.27
CA LYS A 727 -33.43 -0.95 3.39
C LYS A 727 -32.90 -1.84 2.27
N ALA A 728 -32.77 -1.31 1.06
CA ALA A 728 -32.29 -2.09 -0.09
C ALA A 728 -30.80 -2.47 0.05
N TRP A 729 -30.02 -1.79 0.89
CA TRP A 729 -28.60 -2.10 1.07
C TRP A 729 -28.35 -3.51 1.58
N GLY A 730 -29.27 -4.10 2.36
CA GLY A 730 -29.12 -5.49 2.82
C GLY A 730 -28.99 -6.48 1.66
N GLY A 731 -29.88 -6.39 0.67
CA GLY A 731 -29.79 -7.20 -0.55
C GLY A 731 -28.63 -6.78 -1.45
N THR A 732 -28.47 -5.47 -1.69
CA THR A 732 -27.45 -4.93 -2.60
C THR A 732 -26.04 -5.31 -2.18
N ILE A 733 -25.67 -5.17 -0.89
CA ILE A 733 -24.31 -5.48 -0.44
C ILE A 733 -24.02 -6.98 -0.52
N TRP A 734 -25.01 -7.82 -0.21
CA TRP A 734 -24.91 -9.27 -0.32
C TRP A 734 -24.71 -9.73 -1.76
N GLU A 735 -25.55 -9.25 -2.68
CA GLU A 735 -25.45 -9.60 -4.09
C GLU A 735 -24.16 -9.07 -4.71
N LEU A 736 -23.73 -7.87 -4.35
CA LEU A 736 -22.46 -7.30 -4.80
C LEU A 736 -21.28 -8.14 -4.33
N TRP A 737 -21.21 -8.49 -3.04
CA TRP A 737 -20.15 -9.33 -2.50
C TRP A 737 -20.17 -10.73 -3.13
N ALA A 738 -21.32 -11.39 -3.16
CA ALA A 738 -21.45 -12.76 -3.68
C ALA A 738 -21.11 -12.84 -5.18
N HIS A 739 -21.55 -11.86 -5.97
CA HIS A 739 -21.21 -11.76 -7.39
C HIS A 739 -19.70 -11.60 -7.58
N ASN A 740 -19.08 -10.61 -6.94
CA ASN A 740 -17.65 -10.34 -7.11
C ASN A 740 -16.72 -11.36 -6.43
N HIS A 741 -17.29 -12.26 -5.61
CA HIS A 741 -16.62 -13.47 -5.12
C HIS A 741 -16.70 -14.64 -6.14
N GLY A 742 -17.71 -14.63 -7.02
CA GLY A 742 -17.99 -15.71 -7.98
C GLY A 742 -18.98 -16.75 -7.46
N LEU A 743 -19.65 -16.48 -6.33
CA LEU A 743 -20.55 -17.41 -5.64
C LEU A 743 -21.95 -17.49 -6.26
N ASP A 744 -22.28 -16.58 -7.17
CA ASP A 744 -23.51 -16.62 -7.98
C ASP A 744 -23.37 -17.48 -9.26
N GLY A 745 -22.22 -18.15 -9.42
CA GLY A 745 -21.88 -18.92 -10.62
C GLY A 745 -21.27 -18.09 -11.75
N SER A 746 -21.02 -16.80 -11.53
CA SER A 746 -20.19 -15.98 -12.41
C SER A 746 -18.71 -16.39 -12.34
N THR A 747 -17.91 -15.86 -13.26
CA THR A 747 -16.45 -15.99 -13.22
C THR A 747 -15.77 -14.78 -12.56
N ALA A 748 -16.55 -13.89 -11.94
CA ALA A 748 -16.00 -12.71 -11.28
C ALA A 748 -15.21 -13.16 -10.04
N SER A 749 -14.07 -12.52 -9.83
CA SER A 749 -13.21 -12.77 -8.67
C SER A 749 -12.39 -11.52 -8.42
N VAL A 750 -12.80 -10.74 -7.43
CA VAL A 750 -12.14 -9.49 -7.05
C VAL A 750 -11.33 -9.71 -5.79
N GLU A 751 -10.02 -9.53 -5.89
CA GLU A 751 -9.11 -9.63 -4.76
C GLU A 751 -9.53 -8.68 -3.62
N GLY A 752 -9.38 -9.12 -2.38
CA GLY A 752 -9.88 -8.44 -1.19
C GLY A 752 -11.29 -8.89 -0.77
N ILE A 753 -12.16 -9.26 -1.72
CA ILE A 753 -13.35 -10.07 -1.42
C ILE A 753 -12.93 -11.54 -1.29
N VAL A 754 -12.26 -12.04 -2.33
CA VAL A 754 -11.50 -13.29 -2.25
C VAL A 754 -10.17 -13.02 -1.55
N PRO A 755 -9.62 -13.97 -0.78
CA PRO A 755 -8.36 -13.77 -0.08
C PRO A 755 -7.21 -13.39 -1.02
N PHE A 756 -6.55 -12.27 -0.74
CA PHE A 756 -5.38 -11.77 -1.47
C PHE A 756 -4.10 -12.25 -0.78
N ALA A 757 -3.19 -12.90 -1.52
CA ALA A 757 -1.93 -13.37 -0.96
C ALA A 757 -0.95 -12.20 -0.76
N MET A 758 -0.73 -11.80 0.49
CA MET A 758 0.17 -10.68 0.85
C MET A 758 1.64 -11.11 0.81
N ALA A 759 1.93 -12.28 1.36
CA ALA A 759 3.28 -12.82 1.47
C ALA A 759 3.22 -14.35 1.46
N SER A 760 4.24 -14.99 0.89
CA SER A 760 4.34 -16.44 0.86
C SER A 760 5.79 -16.88 1.01
N ALA A 761 6.02 -17.97 1.72
CA ALA A 761 7.31 -18.64 1.80
C ALA A 761 7.12 -20.15 1.77
N SER A 762 8.09 -20.87 1.23
CA SER A 762 8.09 -22.33 1.20
C SER A 762 9.41 -22.87 1.70
N VAL A 763 9.36 -23.98 2.43
CA VAL A 763 10.55 -24.69 2.93
C VAL A 763 10.41 -26.19 2.63
N PRO A 764 11.40 -26.83 1.98
CA PRO A 764 11.48 -28.28 1.93
C PRO A 764 11.73 -28.90 3.32
N ALA A 765 11.39 -30.17 3.46
CA ALA A 765 11.62 -30.92 4.69
C ALA A 765 13.12 -31.02 5.05
N GLN A 766 13.50 -30.59 6.27
CA GLN A 766 14.88 -30.72 6.77
C GLN A 766 15.37 -32.18 6.72
N GLY A 767 16.56 -32.37 6.12
CA GLY A 767 17.10 -33.70 5.81
C GLY A 767 16.94 -34.12 4.35
N GLY A 768 16.25 -33.31 3.53
CA GLY A 768 16.35 -33.38 2.07
C GLY A 768 17.68 -32.80 1.57
N LEU A 769 18.04 -33.16 0.34
CA LEU A 769 19.15 -32.53 -0.37
C LEU A 769 18.60 -31.39 -1.23
N ALA A 770 19.27 -30.25 -1.19
CA ALA A 770 18.94 -29.09 -2.02
C ALA A 770 20.13 -28.70 -2.90
N PHE A 771 19.82 -28.33 -4.13
CA PHE A 771 20.80 -27.79 -5.06
C PHE A 771 21.00 -26.30 -4.80
N TYR A 772 22.24 -25.92 -4.53
CA TYR A 772 22.71 -24.56 -4.53
C TYR A 772 23.41 -24.29 -5.85
N THR A 773 22.70 -23.63 -6.76
CA THR A 773 23.15 -23.35 -8.12
C THR A 773 23.89 -22.02 -8.17
N ILE A 774 25.13 -22.03 -8.66
CA ILE A 774 25.96 -20.83 -8.81
C ILE A 774 26.13 -20.53 -10.30
N HIS A 775 25.70 -19.34 -10.73
CA HIS A 775 25.90 -18.81 -12.07
C HIS A 775 27.06 -17.81 -12.12
N LEU A 776 28.12 -18.14 -12.85
CA LEU A 776 29.25 -17.25 -13.13
C LEU A 776 29.02 -16.54 -14.47
N LYS A 777 28.58 -15.27 -14.44
CA LYS A 777 28.15 -14.49 -15.62
C LYS A 777 29.18 -13.45 -16.08
N GLU A 778 28.83 -12.70 -17.13
CA GLU A 778 29.64 -11.69 -17.85
C GLU A 778 30.85 -12.25 -18.64
N GLU A 779 31.62 -11.39 -19.32
CA GLU A 779 32.75 -11.78 -20.19
C GLU A 779 34.05 -12.11 -19.43
N GLY A 780 34.17 -11.72 -18.15
CA GLY A 780 35.35 -11.98 -17.31
C GLY A 780 35.37 -13.39 -16.68
N THR A 781 36.51 -13.78 -16.13
CA THR A 781 36.80 -15.10 -15.56
C THR A 781 37.10 -15.04 -14.05
N GLY A 782 36.85 -16.13 -13.34
CA GLY A 782 37.03 -16.23 -11.88
C GLY A 782 36.41 -17.50 -11.31
N TYR A 783 36.59 -17.72 -10.01
CA TYR A 783 36.09 -18.91 -9.33
C TYR A 783 35.46 -18.62 -7.97
N ILE A 784 34.64 -19.56 -7.50
CA ILE A 784 34.08 -19.58 -6.14
C ILE A 784 34.84 -20.62 -5.31
N GLN A 785 35.24 -20.23 -4.12
CA GLN A 785 35.97 -21.05 -3.16
C GLN A 785 35.21 -21.17 -1.84
N ASP A 786 35.16 -22.36 -1.27
CA ASP A 786 34.75 -22.55 0.11
C ASP A 786 35.82 -22.02 1.06
N ILE A 787 35.47 -21.06 1.92
CA ILE A 787 36.41 -20.44 2.85
C ILE A 787 36.87 -21.43 3.92
N THR A 788 36.02 -22.37 4.32
CA THR A 788 36.30 -23.31 5.41
C THR A 788 37.27 -24.40 4.97
N SER A 789 37.02 -24.99 3.79
CA SER A 789 37.84 -26.08 3.26
C SER A 789 38.96 -25.62 2.32
N GLY A 790 38.86 -24.41 1.76
CA GLY A 790 39.75 -23.91 0.72
C GLY A 790 39.49 -24.52 -0.66
N GLU A 791 38.45 -25.34 -0.82
CA GLU A 791 38.13 -26.02 -2.08
C GLU A 791 37.54 -25.07 -3.12
N ILE A 792 37.99 -25.17 -4.38
CA ILE A 792 37.38 -24.44 -5.50
C ILE A 792 36.14 -25.19 -5.96
N LEU A 793 34.97 -24.61 -5.72
CA LEU A 793 33.67 -25.23 -5.96
C LEU A 793 33.20 -25.02 -7.40
N CYS A 794 33.51 -23.87 -7.98
CA CYS A 794 33.08 -23.51 -9.34
C CYS A 794 34.10 -22.58 -9.99
N ASP A 795 34.74 -23.02 -11.06
CA ASP A 795 35.79 -22.24 -11.75
C ASP A 795 35.45 -21.93 -13.20
N LYS A 796 35.34 -20.64 -13.55
CA LYS A 796 35.15 -20.16 -14.92
C LYS A 796 36.49 -19.65 -15.46
N THR A 797 37.07 -20.44 -16.37
CA THR A 797 38.38 -20.18 -16.98
C THR A 797 38.33 -19.57 -18.38
N SER A 798 37.14 -19.41 -18.97
CA SER A 798 36.94 -18.82 -20.30
C SER A 798 35.70 -17.92 -20.35
N ALA A 799 35.60 -17.08 -21.39
CA ALA A 799 34.43 -16.24 -21.66
C ALA A 799 33.16 -17.08 -21.88
N GLY A 800 32.01 -16.59 -21.40
CA GLY A 800 30.70 -17.27 -21.42
C GLY A 800 30.17 -17.66 -20.03
N ALA A 801 28.85 -17.86 -19.89
CA ALA A 801 28.25 -18.23 -18.61
C ALA A 801 28.65 -19.65 -18.18
N LYS A 802 28.95 -19.85 -16.89
CA LYS A 802 29.14 -21.18 -16.28
C LYS A 802 28.17 -21.38 -15.13
N THR A 803 27.54 -22.55 -15.08
CA THR A 803 26.66 -22.97 -14.00
C THR A 803 27.30 -24.11 -13.23
N CYS A 804 27.24 -24.06 -11.90
CA CYS A 804 27.67 -25.15 -11.01
C CYS A 804 26.57 -25.45 -10.01
N ASP A 805 26.14 -26.71 -9.96
CA ASP A 805 25.14 -27.18 -9.01
C ASP A 805 25.83 -27.92 -7.87
N LEU A 806 25.69 -27.40 -6.65
CA LEU A 806 26.25 -27.97 -5.44
C LEU A 806 25.12 -28.57 -4.61
N LEU A 807 25.34 -29.73 -3.99
CA LEU A 807 24.29 -30.44 -3.25
C LEU A 807 24.56 -30.37 -1.75
N TYR A 808 23.65 -29.75 -1.00
CA TYR A 808 23.75 -29.63 0.45
C TYR A 808 22.58 -30.30 1.15
N ALA A 809 22.81 -30.75 2.38
CA ALA A 809 21.70 -31.07 3.28
C ALA A 809 20.99 -29.75 3.64
N ILE A 810 19.67 -29.72 3.50
CA ILE A 810 18.85 -28.59 3.94
C ILE A 810 19.09 -28.35 5.44
N GLY A 811 19.39 -27.10 5.81
CA GLY A 811 19.85 -26.64 7.12
C GLY A 811 21.37 -26.44 7.23
N SER A 812 22.15 -26.75 6.19
CA SER A 812 23.61 -26.50 6.18
C SER A 812 23.90 -25.01 6.02
N THR A 813 24.88 -24.49 6.75
CA THR A 813 25.42 -23.14 6.52
C THR A 813 26.62 -23.21 5.59
N ILE A 814 26.67 -22.31 4.60
CA ILE A 814 27.75 -22.18 3.62
C ILE A 814 28.50 -20.85 3.78
N ASN A 815 29.78 -20.82 3.42
CA ASN A 815 30.61 -19.63 3.51
C ASN A 815 31.64 -19.58 2.38
N TYR A 816 31.35 -18.82 1.33
CA TYR A 816 32.08 -18.82 0.07
C TYR A 816 32.76 -17.48 -0.24
N ARG A 817 33.80 -17.52 -1.07
CA ARG A 817 34.51 -16.36 -1.59
C ARG A 817 34.56 -16.39 -3.11
N ALA A 818 34.31 -15.26 -3.77
CA ALA A 818 34.57 -15.07 -5.19
C ALA A 818 35.98 -14.52 -5.43
N VAL A 819 36.72 -15.15 -6.34
CA VAL A 819 38.10 -14.74 -6.67
C VAL A 819 38.23 -14.52 -8.19
N PRO A 820 38.47 -13.29 -8.66
CA PRO A 820 38.65 -13.02 -10.08
C PRO A 820 39.99 -13.56 -10.59
N HIS A 821 39.99 -14.09 -11.81
CA HIS A 821 41.23 -14.45 -12.50
C HIS A 821 41.95 -13.22 -13.08
N ALA A 822 43.23 -13.38 -13.44
CA ALA A 822 44.01 -12.32 -14.04
C ALA A 822 43.35 -11.79 -15.33
N GLY A 823 43.22 -10.46 -15.45
CA GLY A 823 42.50 -9.82 -16.55
C GLY A 823 40.99 -9.66 -16.32
N SER A 824 40.50 -10.01 -15.13
CA SER A 824 39.10 -9.81 -14.73
C SER A 824 38.99 -9.16 -13.35
N THR A 825 37.81 -8.61 -13.06
CA THR A 825 37.44 -8.02 -11.77
C THR A 825 36.12 -8.62 -11.29
N PHE A 826 35.96 -8.80 -9.98
CA PHE A 826 34.70 -9.25 -9.41
C PHE A 826 33.74 -8.07 -9.30
N GLY A 827 32.55 -8.22 -9.89
CA GLY A 827 31.50 -7.19 -9.97
C GLY A 827 30.45 -7.27 -8.86
N GLY A 828 30.37 -8.39 -8.14
CA GLY A 828 29.41 -8.61 -7.05
C GLY A 828 28.63 -9.91 -7.16
N PHE A 829 27.92 -10.25 -6.08
CA PHE A 829 26.90 -11.30 -6.06
C PHE A 829 25.50 -10.68 -6.23
N SER A 830 24.53 -11.47 -6.68
CA SER A 830 23.09 -11.14 -6.62
C SER A 830 22.32 -12.18 -5.77
N GLY A 831 21.23 -11.77 -5.11
CA GLY A 831 20.34 -12.67 -4.34
C GLY A 831 20.14 -12.27 -2.87
N ASP A 832 19.37 -13.10 -2.14
CA ASP A 832 18.86 -12.84 -0.77
C ASP A 832 19.81 -13.25 0.38
N ALA A 833 21.04 -13.67 0.06
CA ALA A 833 22.04 -14.11 1.02
C ALA A 833 22.78 -12.93 1.70
N GLN A 834 23.43 -13.18 2.84
CA GLN A 834 24.25 -12.17 3.50
C GLN A 834 25.58 -12.00 2.73
N ILE A 835 25.78 -10.83 2.12
CA ILE A 835 26.93 -10.52 1.25
C ILE A 835 27.81 -9.46 1.92
N ASN A 836 29.12 -9.71 1.96
CA ASN A 836 30.11 -8.74 2.42
C ASN A 836 31.32 -8.71 1.46
N GLY A 837 31.25 -7.81 0.48
CA GLY A 837 32.29 -7.69 -0.55
C GLY A 837 32.36 -8.92 -1.45
N ASP A 838 33.47 -9.66 -1.38
CA ASP A 838 33.69 -10.90 -2.13
C ASP A 838 33.28 -12.17 -1.36
N VAL A 839 32.70 -12.02 -0.16
CA VAL A 839 32.26 -13.12 0.70
C VAL A 839 30.74 -13.25 0.72
N LEU A 840 30.28 -14.50 0.65
CA LEU A 840 28.88 -14.93 0.65
C LEU A 840 28.66 -15.91 1.81
N THR A 841 27.69 -15.63 2.68
CA THR A 841 27.27 -16.55 3.75
C THR A 841 25.77 -16.81 3.64
N ASP A 842 25.38 -18.09 3.67
CA ASP A 842 23.97 -18.50 3.51
C ASP A 842 23.63 -19.75 4.33
N THR A 843 22.35 -19.98 4.63
CA THR A 843 21.84 -21.22 5.21
C THR A 843 20.87 -21.85 4.23
N ILE A 844 21.21 -23.06 3.76
CA ILE A 844 20.49 -23.75 2.70
C ILE A 844 19.10 -24.15 3.21
N ASN A 845 18.08 -23.40 2.82
CA ASN A 845 16.72 -23.69 3.21
C ASN A 845 15.97 -24.42 2.10
N GLY A 846 16.45 -24.41 0.86
CA GLY A 846 15.94 -25.18 -0.26
C GLY A 846 16.80 -25.06 -1.51
N ASN A 847 16.24 -25.35 -2.69
CA ASN A 847 16.97 -25.10 -3.94
C ASN A 847 17.13 -23.59 -4.11
N GLU A 848 18.37 -23.14 -4.21
CA GLU A 848 18.73 -21.73 -4.26
C GLU A 848 19.60 -21.47 -5.48
N THR A 849 19.56 -20.26 -6.01
CA THR A 849 20.39 -19.86 -7.15
C THR A 849 20.99 -18.49 -6.90
N ILE A 850 22.32 -18.41 -6.99
CA ILE A 850 23.08 -17.17 -6.83
C ILE A 850 23.85 -16.87 -8.11
N GLU A 851 24.01 -15.60 -8.44
CA GLU A 851 24.87 -15.18 -9.55
C GLU A 851 26.09 -14.44 -9.03
N ALA A 852 27.25 -14.75 -9.59
CA ALA A 852 28.52 -14.08 -9.33
C ALA A 852 29.03 -13.48 -10.64
N ILE A 853 29.31 -12.18 -10.61
CA ILE A 853 29.62 -11.38 -11.79
C ILE A 853 31.14 -11.17 -11.91
N PHE A 854 31.73 -11.51 -13.06
CA PHE A 854 33.14 -11.24 -13.35
C PHE A 854 33.28 -10.42 -14.65
N ASN A 855 33.89 -9.24 -14.57
CA ASN A 855 34.05 -8.31 -15.70
C ASN A 855 35.48 -8.31 -16.22
N LEU A 856 35.68 -8.27 -17.56
CA LEU A 856 36.99 -8.09 -18.17
C LEU A 856 37.57 -6.71 -17.82
N THR A 857 38.87 -6.64 -17.54
CA THR A 857 39.60 -5.37 -17.58
C THR A 857 39.81 -4.94 -19.04
N THR A 858 39.42 -3.72 -19.42
CA THR A 858 39.32 -3.21 -20.80
C THR A 858 40.59 -3.41 -21.66
N PRO A 859 40.53 -3.82 -22.96
CA PRO A 859 41.73 -4.12 -23.76
C PRO A 859 42.28 -2.90 -24.54
N GLY A 860 43.61 -2.71 -24.52
CA GLY A 860 44.32 -1.68 -25.29
C GLY A 860 44.62 -2.06 -26.76
N VAL A 861 45.07 -1.07 -27.57
CA VAL A 861 45.54 -1.25 -28.96
C VAL A 861 47.06 -1.32 -29.00
N ALA A 862 47.63 -2.23 -29.80
CA ALA A 862 49.07 -2.37 -30.03
C ALA A 862 49.40 -2.34 -31.54
N TYR A 863 50.66 -2.08 -31.88
CA TYR A 863 51.16 -2.01 -33.25
C TYR A 863 52.06 -3.19 -33.58
N TYR A 864 51.77 -3.85 -34.70
CA TYR A 864 52.59 -4.93 -35.25
C TYR A 864 53.37 -4.44 -36.47
N THR A 865 54.69 -4.41 -36.39
CA THR A 865 55.57 -3.89 -37.45
C THR A 865 56.18 -5.03 -38.27
N LEU A 866 55.91 -5.04 -39.57
CA LEU A 866 56.49 -5.95 -40.55
C LEU A 866 57.72 -5.31 -41.19
N GLN A 867 58.88 -5.98 -41.15
CA GLN A 867 60.13 -5.53 -41.75
C GLN A 867 60.65 -6.53 -42.78
N LEU A 868 60.58 -6.16 -44.06
CA LEU A 868 61.04 -7.00 -45.16
C LEU A 868 62.50 -6.66 -45.49
N THR A 869 63.40 -7.63 -45.36
CA THR A 869 64.87 -7.49 -45.45
C THR A 869 65.46 -8.34 -46.60
N GLY A 870 66.79 -8.36 -46.75
CA GLY A 870 67.50 -9.10 -47.82
C GLY A 870 67.69 -8.31 -49.13
N ASP A 871 68.29 -8.93 -50.15
CA ASP A 871 68.58 -8.29 -51.46
C ASP A 871 67.51 -8.55 -52.55
N GLY A 872 66.56 -9.45 -52.29
CA GLY A 872 65.42 -9.77 -53.15
C GLY A 872 64.19 -8.90 -52.92
N LYS A 873 63.10 -9.17 -53.65
CA LYS A 873 61.81 -8.47 -53.61
C LYS A 873 60.69 -9.43 -53.20
N GLY A 874 59.68 -8.93 -52.50
CA GLY A 874 58.57 -9.73 -51.99
C GLY A 874 57.57 -8.88 -51.22
N TYR A 875 56.42 -9.44 -50.86
CA TYR A 875 55.42 -8.77 -50.04
C TYR A 875 54.85 -9.70 -48.97
N ILE A 876 54.23 -9.11 -47.95
CA ILE A 876 53.41 -9.80 -46.96
C ILE A 876 51.95 -9.45 -47.23
N GLU A 877 51.08 -10.45 -47.26
CA GLU A 877 49.63 -10.29 -47.39
C GLU A 877 48.87 -10.91 -46.22
N ASP A 878 47.68 -10.39 -45.96
CA ASP A 878 46.71 -11.00 -45.06
C ASP A 878 46.11 -12.24 -45.73
N THR A 879 46.22 -13.40 -45.08
CA THR A 879 45.72 -14.65 -45.66
C THR A 879 44.20 -14.75 -45.70
N ALA A 880 43.49 -14.02 -44.83
CA ALA A 880 42.03 -14.03 -44.78
C ALA A 880 41.43 -13.13 -45.86
N THR A 881 42.05 -11.98 -46.13
CA THR A 881 41.49 -10.98 -47.08
C THR A 881 42.24 -10.91 -48.42
N GLY A 882 43.45 -11.45 -48.51
CA GLY A 882 44.33 -11.32 -49.68
C GLY A 882 44.93 -9.92 -49.86
N THR A 883 44.76 -9.03 -48.88
CA THR A 883 45.24 -7.65 -48.95
C THR A 883 46.75 -7.62 -48.72
N ILE A 884 47.50 -6.92 -49.59
CA ILE A 884 48.93 -6.70 -49.39
C ILE A 884 49.15 -5.71 -48.24
N LEU A 885 49.79 -6.17 -47.17
CA LEU A 885 50.02 -5.42 -45.94
C LEU A 885 51.36 -4.66 -45.96
N CYS A 886 52.38 -5.24 -46.62
CA CYS A 886 53.69 -4.60 -46.77
C CYS A 886 54.41 -5.13 -48.01
N ASP A 887 54.83 -4.25 -48.93
CA ASP A 887 55.42 -4.64 -50.22
C ASP A 887 56.81 -4.05 -50.43
N LYS A 888 57.78 -4.91 -50.74
CA LYS A 888 59.17 -4.56 -51.00
C LYS A 888 59.50 -4.75 -52.47
N ILE A 889 59.54 -3.63 -53.21
CA ILE A 889 59.75 -3.59 -54.67
C ILE A 889 61.15 -3.12 -55.11
N SER A 890 62.01 -2.74 -54.16
CA SER A 890 63.40 -2.29 -54.39
C SER A 890 64.36 -2.87 -53.35
N VAL A 891 65.67 -2.78 -53.63
CA VAL A 891 66.73 -3.26 -52.72
C VAL A 891 66.85 -2.31 -51.52
N GLY A 892 66.88 -2.85 -50.29
CA GLY A 892 66.82 -2.09 -49.02
C GLY A 892 65.77 -2.66 -48.06
N VAL A 893 65.71 -2.22 -46.79
CA VAL A 893 64.68 -2.71 -45.83
C VAL A 893 63.38 -1.92 -45.98
N GLN A 894 62.25 -2.61 -46.13
CA GLN A 894 60.92 -1.98 -46.10
C GLN A 894 60.24 -2.29 -44.77
N SER A 895 59.70 -1.28 -44.08
CA SER A 895 58.94 -1.45 -42.82
C SER A 895 57.51 -0.93 -42.95
N CYS A 896 56.54 -1.64 -42.40
CA CYS A 896 55.13 -1.24 -42.34
C CYS A 896 54.56 -1.57 -40.96
N SER A 897 53.79 -0.66 -40.33
CA SER A 897 53.22 -0.87 -38.99
C SER A 897 51.70 -0.86 -39.03
N LEU A 898 51.08 -1.87 -38.41
CA LEU A 898 49.65 -2.11 -38.44
C LEU A 898 49.06 -2.01 -37.02
N PRO A 899 48.05 -1.16 -36.78
CA PRO A 899 47.34 -1.14 -35.51
C PRO A 899 46.43 -2.37 -35.38
N ASN A 900 46.54 -3.11 -34.28
CA ASN A 900 45.74 -4.28 -33.96
C ASN A 900 45.32 -4.29 -32.48
N SER A 901 44.18 -4.89 -32.16
CA SER A 901 43.72 -5.03 -30.78
C SER A 901 44.54 -6.09 -30.03
N ILE A 902 44.95 -5.81 -28.79
CA ILE A 902 45.66 -6.79 -27.95
C ILE A 902 44.72 -7.98 -27.68
N GLY A 903 45.23 -9.19 -27.88
CA GLY A 903 44.51 -10.47 -27.80
C GLY A 903 43.96 -10.99 -29.14
N SER A 904 44.03 -10.21 -30.23
CA SER A 904 43.62 -10.68 -31.56
C SER A 904 44.66 -11.62 -32.19
N ALA A 905 44.19 -12.62 -32.94
CA ALA A 905 45.03 -13.52 -33.71
C ALA A 905 45.20 -13.00 -35.16
N ILE A 906 46.42 -13.04 -35.68
CA ILE A 906 46.77 -12.66 -37.05
C ILE A 906 47.32 -13.87 -37.83
N SER A 907 47.12 -13.87 -39.14
CA SER A 907 47.62 -14.91 -40.05
C SER A 907 48.05 -14.30 -41.38
N TYR A 908 49.37 -14.19 -41.60
CA TYR A 908 49.94 -13.49 -42.76
C TYR A 908 50.86 -14.40 -43.57
N ARG A 909 51.03 -14.09 -44.86
CA ARG A 909 51.84 -14.86 -45.82
C ARG A 909 52.88 -14.00 -46.53
N ALA A 910 54.12 -14.47 -46.56
CA ALA A 910 55.20 -13.94 -47.39
C ALA A 910 55.17 -14.52 -48.81
N VAL A 911 55.18 -13.65 -49.81
CA VAL A 911 55.18 -14.03 -51.22
C VAL A 911 56.39 -13.40 -51.91
N PRO A 912 57.39 -14.20 -52.34
CA PRO A 912 58.51 -13.66 -53.10
C PRO A 912 58.06 -13.21 -54.49
N ARG A 913 58.54 -12.06 -54.96
CA ARG A 913 58.33 -11.62 -56.34
C ARG A 913 59.33 -12.32 -57.28
N ALA A 914 59.04 -12.31 -58.58
CA ALA A 914 59.86 -12.98 -59.60
C ALA A 914 61.37 -12.63 -59.48
N GLY A 915 62.22 -13.66 -59.57
CA GLY A 915 63.68 -13.54 -59.41
C GLY A 915 64.18 -13.57 -57.96
N SER A 916 63.28 -13.54 -56.98
CA SER A 916 63.60 -13.65 -55.55
C SER A 916 63.02 -14.94 -54.96
N ARG A 917 63.59 -15.38 -53.84
CA ARG A 917 63.02 -16.38 -52.94
C ARG A 917 62.82 -15.78 -51.56
N PHE A 918 61.90 -16.38 -50.84
CA PHE A 918 61.70 -16.12 -49.43
C PHE A 918 62.58 -17.08 -48.63
N ASP A 919 63.45 -16.54 -47.78
CA ASP A 919 64.43 -17.31 -47.00
C ASP A 919 63.96 -17.60 -45.57
N GLY A 920 62.90 -16.94 -45.12
CA GLY A 920 62.29 -17.21 -43.83
C GLY A 920 61.90 -15.94 -43.06
N PHE A 921 61.15 -16.16 -41.98
CA PHE A 921 60.84 -15.15 -40.99
C PHE A 921 61.85 -15.19 -39.84
N ILE A 922 62.05 -14.05 -39.19
CA ILE A 922 62.82 -13.91 -37.96
C ILE A 922 61.94 -13.15 -36.95
N GLY A 923 61.58 -13.82 -35.87
CA GLY A 923 60.76 -13.31 -34.77
C GLY A 923 60.16 -14.46 -33.94
N ASN A 924 59.30 -14.13 -32.98
CA ASN A 924 58.80 -15.08 -31.97
C ASN A 924 57.46 -15.76 -32.34
N ALA A 925 56.95 -15.55 -33.56
CA ALA A 925 55.70 -16.11 -34.05
C ALA A 925 55.82 -17.60 -34.45
N GLN A 926 54.68 -18.28 -34.64
CA GLN A 926 54.66 -19.63 -35.20
C GLN A 926 54.72 -19.60 -36.72
N PHE A 927 55.67 -20.34 -37.32
CA PHE A 927 55.93 -20.35 -38.76
C PHE A 927 55.51 -21.66 -39.41
N ASN A 928 54.87 -21.59 -40.57
CA ASN A 928 54.63 -22.73 -41.44
C ASN A 928 54.97 -22.37 -42.89
N GLY A 929 56.21 -22.68 -43.30
CA GLY A 929 56.72 -22.33 -44.62
C GLY A 929 56.77 -20.81 -44.81
N ASN A 930 55.99 -20.31 -45.76
CA ASN A 930 55.88 -18.88 -46.04
C ASN A 930 54.73 -18.18 -45.30
N MET A 931 54.06 -18.85 -44.37
CA MET A 931 53.04 -18.24 -43.50
C MET A 931 53.54 -18.10 -42.07
N PHE A 932 53.00 -17.11 -41.36
CA PHE A 932 53.10 -17.02 -39.92
C PHE A 932 51.77 -16.61 -39.29
N THR A 933 51.53 -17.15 -38.10
CA THR A 933 50.40 -16.79 -37.25
C THR A 933 50.91 -16.33 -35.91
N ASP A 934 50.28 -15.30 -35.36
CA ASP A 934 50.64 -14.75 -34.06
C ASP A 934 49.40 -14.25 -33.29
N THR A 935 49.53 -14.10 -31.98
CA THR A 935 48.51 -13.44 -31.14
C THR A 935 49.11 -12.15 -30.63
N ILE A 936 48.46 -11.02 -30.89
CA ILE A 936 48.97 -9.70 -30.52
C ILE A 936 48.96 -9.58 -28.99
N THR A 937 50.13 -9.66 -28.36
CA THR A 937 50.24 -9.49 -26.89
C THR A 937 50.73 -8.09 -26.50
N GLY A 938 51.30 -7.35 -27.45
CA GLY A 938 51.76 -5.98 -27.31
C GLY A 938 52.35 -5.45 -28.63
N ASN A 939 53.19 -4.41 -28.56
CA ASN A 939 53.90 -3.92 -29.76
C ASN A 939 54.99 -4.90 -30.16
N GLU A 940 54.95 -5.40 -31.39
CA GLU A 940 55.82 -6.49 -31.83
C GLU A 940 56.40 -6.20 -33.23
N ILE A 941 57.57 -6.77 -33.53
CA ILE A 941 58.25 -6.59 -34.82
C ILE A 941 58.57 -7.95 -35.44
N MET A 942 58.11 -8.17 -36.67
CA MET A 942 58.40 -9.36 -37.46
C MET A 942 59.26 -9.04 -38.68
N LYS A 943 60.35 -9.78 -38.84
CA LYS A 943 61.23 -9.64 -40.01
C LYS A 943 61.01 -10.77 -41.01
N ALA A 944 60.96 -10.43 -42.29
CA ALA A 944 60.81 -11.38 -43.40
C ALA A 944 61.96 -11.19 -44.39
N ALA A 945 62.80 -12.20 -44.59
CA ALA A 945 63.96 -12.11 -45.46
C ALA A 945 63.63 -12.59 -46.88
N PHE A 946 63.83 -11.73 -47.88
CA PHE A 946 63.74 -12.07 -49.29
C PHE A 946 65.08 -11.86 -49.97
N ASN A 947 65.62 -12.89 -50.61
CA ASN A 947 66.93 -12.84 -51.30
C ASN A 947 66.82 -13.33 -52.75
N LEU A 948 67.75 -12.93 -53.61
CA LEU A 948 67.78 -13.39 -55.01
C LEU A 948 68.11 -14.89 -55.11
N ASN A 949 67.51 -15.62 -56.05
CA ASN A 949 67.73 -17.07 -56.23
C ASN A 949 69.21 -17.43 -56.51
N SER A 950 69.77 -18.35 -55.70
CA SER A 950 71.14 -18.87 -55.85
C SER A 950 71.23 -19.79 -57.08
N GLY A 951 71.56 -19.20 -58.23
CA GLY A 951 71.65 -19.88 -59.53
C GLY A 951 71.76 -18.93 -60.72
N MET A 952 71.42 -17.64 -60.56
CA MET A 952 71.88 -16.61 -61.49
C MET A 952 73.09 -15.92 -60.90
N ASN A 953 74.27 -16.45 -61.23
CA ASN A 953 75.47 -15.62 -61.22
C ASN A 953 75.21 -14.46 -62.18
N ILE A 954 75.01 -13.29 -61.58
CA ILE A 954 75.24 -12.02 -62.23
C ILE A 954 76.73 -12.02 -62.61
N THR A 955 77.00 -12.29 -63.88
CA THR A 955 78.24 -11.86 -64.54
C THR A 955 77.80 -11.14 -65.82
N LEU A 956 77.53 -9.83 -65.72
CA LEU A 956 78.45 -8.74 -66.06
C LEU A 956 78.58 -8.49 -67.57
N MET A 957 78.23 -7.25 -67.95
CA MET A 957 78.63 -6.48 -69.14
C MET A 957 78.06 -7.00 -70.49
N THR A 958 77.32 -6.22 -71.28
CA THR A 958 77.65 -4.87 -71.76
C THR A 958 76.41 -4.25 -72.44
N ALA A 959 76.31 -2.91 -72.37
CA ALA A 959 75.65 -1.95 -73.27
C ALA A 959 74.37 -2.37 -74.02
N ILE A 960 73.21 -1.77 -73.74
CA ILE A 960 72.71 -0.47 -74.28
C ILE A 960 72.50 -0.51 -75.81
N LEU A 961 71.33 0.04 -76.19
CA LEU A 961 70.85 0.49 -77.50
C LEU A 961 69.95 -0.51 -78.25
N ILE A 962 68.62 -0.31 -78.24
CA ILE A 962 67.80 0.74 -78.87
C ILE A 962 67.54 0.45 -80.36
N ALA A 963 66.26 0.60 -80.72
CA ALA A 963 65.62 0.62 -82.04
C ALA A 963 65.34 -0.77 -82.66
N ALA A 964 64.19 -1.05 -83.27
CA ALA A 964 63.20 -0.20 -83.94
C ALA A 964 61.78 -0.71 -83.63
N GLU A 965 60.82 0.13 -83.30
CA GLU A 965 60.04 0.99 -84.21
C GLU A 965 59.12 0.22 -85.19
N LYS A 966 57.82 0.51 -85.01
CA LYS A 966 56.73 0.62 -85.98
C LYS A 966 55.83 -0.58 -86.29
N GLY A 967 54.55 -0.23 -86.17
CA GLY A 967 53.42 -0.76 -86.92
C GLY A 967 52.87 -2.02 -86.30
N SER A 968 51.58 -2.22 -86.10
CA SER A 968 50.34 -1.52 -86.42
C SER A 968 49.27 -2.57 -86.09
N GLU A 969 48.03 -2.16 -85.85
CA GLU A 969 46.88 -3.08 -85.86
C GLU A 969 46.96 -4.08 -87.03
N LYS A 970 47.04 -5.37 -86.72
CA LYS A 970 46.03 -6.40 -87.06
C LYS A 970 46.36 -7.72 -86.39
#